data_AF-A0A949UHC7-F1
#
_entry.id   AF-A0A949UHC7-F1
#
_cell.length_a   1.000
_cell.length_b   1.000
_cell.length_c   1.000
_cell.angle_alpha   90.00
_cell.angle_beta   90.00
_cell.angle_gamma   90.00
#
_symmetry.space_group_name_H-M   'P 1'
#
loop_
_entity.id
_entity.type
_entity.pdbx_description
1 polymer ?
#
loop_
_entity_poly.entity_id
_entity_poly.type
_entity_poly.pdbx_seq_one_letter_code
_entity_poly.pdbx_strand_id
1 'polypeptide(L)'
;MRSFRIVALLLVAGSATALAASGPELVSVNLSSPMVIGGSEVHGTVTLNSAAPYDVQVSLAADPANAAKIPASVTVPAGSKDASFAINTLPRTIGPGGGDAVITVYGNYGVTKRGSLTVLPPVSFEQMIDRVVERERTLVSTIKSMHPLAETYIQDLREDKNHNVQPVNDHYFLGRLDFHEGPQDELFQNHNSSSFSALLNMISAGFTHQFLPRGFAQMAMLDGDFQKSNYNFTYVRQEFLGEARCLVIDIQPKDKAPSGLFTGRIWVEDREFNIVRFNGTYSAHSRYTYYLHFDSWRLNVQPHLWLPAYIYIEESGTKLKTPPFHSLYFKAQTRLWAYDPESLKHNDEFTGIKLDSSVDDHASIADKSPVQAQRLWERMAEDNAVDHLQKIGLLAPRGEVDTVLQTVTNNLIITNKLEIEPDVRCRVLLTTPLESFTIGHTIVVSRGLLDVLPDESSLAMVIAHELSHIALGHRVSTNLAFADRFLFPDLSTFQHLDFARSPTDEEAADKKGMELLANSPYKDKLANAGLFLKALQDHASLSNLIRPHLGNRMRNHSEMRMAALLSTAPALEKQRIDQIAALPMGGRIKLSPWNDQLYLMKLESVALLSPQEKMPFEVAPFFPYVSYSASAGQAEVAEIAAKP
;
A
#
# COMPACT_ATOMS: atom_id res chain seq x y z
N MET A 1 83.20 -17.38 -17.99
CA MET A 1 83.08 -17.67 -16.55
C MET A 1 81.79 -18.46 -16.33
N ARG A 2 81.88 -19.79 -16.25
CA ARG A 2 80.76 -20.70 -15.95
C ARG A 2 81.16 -21.48 -14.70
N SER A 3 80.41 -21.28 -13.62
CA SER A 3 80.66 -21.92 -12.32
C SER A 3 79.79 -23.16 -12.17
N PHE A 4 80.43 -24.25 -11.77
CA PHE A 4 79.85 -25.51 -11.29
C PHE A 4 79.40 -25.37 -9.81
N ARG A 5 78.34 -26.09 -9.42
CA ARG A 5 78.15 -26.90 -8.17
C ARG A 5 76.67 -27.33 -8.08
N ILE A 6 76.33 -28.64 -8.18
CA ILE A 6 76.10 -29.61 -7.07
C ILE A 6 74.82 -29.25 -6.28
N VAL A 7 73.80 -30.06 -6.01
CA VAL A 7 73.50 -31.51 -6.03
C VAL A 7 71.99 -31.64 -5.71
N ALA A 8 71.33 -32.75 -6.10
CA ALA A 8 70.50 -33.59 -5.23
C ALA A 8 69.49 -34.40 -6.05
N LEU A 9 69.73 -35.71 -6.08
CA LEU A 9 68.82 -36.74 -6.51
C LEU A 9 67.73 -36.88 -5.42
N LEU A 10 66.46 -36.70 -5.77
CA LEU A 10 65.34 -37.20 -4.98
C LEU A 10 64.49 -38.09 -5.88
N LEU A 11 64.54 -39.40 -5.63
CA LEU A 11 63.54 -40.33 -6.13
C LEU A 11 62.24 -40.06 -5.35
N VAL A 12 61.18 -39.66 -6.05
CA VAL A 12 59.81 -39.78 -5.58
C VAL A 12 59.12 -40.82 -6.44
N ALA A 13 58.91 -42.00 -5.88
CA ALA A 13 58.01 -42.99 -6.44
C ALA A 13 56.57 -42.51 -6.19
N GLY A 14 55.99 -41.84 -7.20
CA GLY A 14 54.57 -41.53 -7.22
C GLY A 14 53.78 -42.73 -7.75
N SER A 15 53.18 -43.50 -6.84
CA SER A 15 52.12 -44.44 -7.19
C SER A 15 50.98 -43.66 -7.84
N ALA A 16 50.77 -43.85 -9.14
CA ALA A 16 49.57 -43.37 -9.81
C ALA A 16 48.39 -44.20 -9.31
N THR A 17 47.70 -43.70 -8.29
CA THR A 17 46.33 -44.13 -7.99
C THR A 17 45.46 -43.73 -9.17
N ALA A 18 45.08 -44.71 -9.98
CA ALA A 18 43.99 -44.53 -10.93
C ALA A 18 42.73 -44.17 -10.13
N LEU A 19 42.34 -42.90 -10.14
CA LEU A 19 40.99 -42.51 -9.73
C LEU A 19 40.05 -43.26 -10.67
N ALA A 20 39.31 -44.24 -10.14
CA ALA A 20 38.15 -44.77 -10.82
C ALA A 20 37.24 -43.58 -11.12
N ALA A 21 37.09 -43.21 -12.39
CA ALA A 21 36.06 -42.27 -12.81
C ALA A 21 34.73 -42.88 -12.38
N SER A 22 34.07 -42.29 -11.38
CA SER A 22 32.72 -42.68 -11.02
C SER A 22 31.87 -42.54 -12.27
N GLY A 23 31.15 -43.61 -12.63
CA GLY A 23 30.26 -43.59 -13.78
C GLY A 23 29.20 -42.48 -13.65
N PRO A 24 28.43 -42.21 -14.72
CA PRO A 24 27.30 -41.30 -14.62
C PRO A 24 26.38 -41.72 -13.46
N GLU A 25 26.03 -40.78 -12.60
CA GLU A 25 25.10 -40.99 -11.47
C GLU A 25 24.03 -39.89 -11.47
N LEU A 26 22.83 -40.23 -11.02
CA LEU A 26 21.71 -39.30 -10.95
C LEU A 26 21.91 -38.25 -9.85
N VAL A 27 21.87 -36.97 -10.21
CA VAL A 27 22.03 -35.83 -9.28
C VAL A 27 20.68 -35.32 -8.80
N SER A 28 19.70 -35.18 -9.69
CA SER A 28 18.40 -34.59 -9.38
C SER A 28 17.26 -35.14 -10.22
N VAL A 29 16.05 -35.00 -9.68
CA VAL A 29 14.76 -35.12 -10.36
C VAL A 29 14.01 -33.82 -10.06
N ASN A 30 13.92 -32.92 -11.03
CA ASN A 30 13.25 -31.64 -10.88
C ASN A 30 11.90 -31.66 -11.60
N LEU A 31 10.90 -31.01 -11.01
CA LEU A 31 9.55 -30.92 -11.54
C LEU A 31 9.26 -29.47 -11.95
N SER A 32 8.56 -29.27 -13.06
CA SER A 32 8.27 -27.94 -13.61
C SER A 32 7.28 -27.13 -12.77
N SER A 33 6.47 -27.78 -11.93
CA SER A 33 5.58 -27.11 -10.98
C SER A 33 5.46 -27.92 -9.68
N PRO A 34 5.59 -27.27 -8.50
CA PRO A 34 5.38 -27.93 -7.21
C PRO A 34 3.90 -28.12 -6.86
N MET A 35 2.96 -27.52 -7.63
CA MET A 35 1.52 -27.60 -7.37
C MET A 35 0.71 -27.56 -8.67
N VAL A 36 -0.27 -28.46 -8.83
CA VAL A 36 -1.14 -28.54 -10.01
C VAL A 36 -2.55 -29.04 -9.67
N ILE A 37 -3.52 -28.76 -10.55
CA ILE A 37 -4.87 -29.32 -10.47
C ILE A 37 -4.86 -30.73 -11.08
N GLY A 38 -5.52 -31.69 -10.44
CA GLY A 38 -5.63 -33.07 -10.93
C GLY A 38 -6.23 -33.11 -12.34
N GLY A 39 -5.53 -33.80 -13.26
CA GLY A 39 -5.84 -33.82 -14.68
C GLY A 39 -4.89 -32.96 -15.54
N SER A 40 -3.98 -32.21 -14.91
CA SER A 40 -2.95 -31.41 -15.61
C SER A 40 -1.71 -32.24 -15.94
N GLU A 41 -1.00 -31.83 -16.99
CA GLU A 41 0.31 -32.34 -17.38
C GLU A 41 1.44 -31.50 -16.73
N VAL A 42 2.48 -32.18 -16.23
CA VAL A 42 3.69 -31.59 -15.63
C VAL A 42 4.92 -32.21 -16.30
N HIS A 43 6.01 -31.47 -16.41
CA HIS A 43 7.27 -32.01 -16.91
C HIS A 43 8.25 -32.27 -15.77
N GLY A 44 8.83 -33.47 -15.76
CA GLY A 44 9.97 -33.81 -14.92
C GLY A 44 11.26 -33.80 -15.74
N THR A 45 12.38 -33.44 -15.12
CA THR A 45 13.72 -33.50 -15.73
C THR A 45 14.67 -34.26 -14.80
N VAL A 46 15.33 -35.28 -15.35
CA VAL A 46 16.43 -35.98 -14.67
C VAL A 46 17.76 -35.37 -15.09
N THR A 47 18.71 -35.27 -14.17
CA THR A 47 20.05 -34.72 -14.47
C THR A 47 21.14 -35.62 -13.88
N LEU A 48 22.14 -35.95 -14.70
CA LEU A 48 23.33 -36.73 -14.34
C LEU A 48 24.49 -35.82 -13.94
N ASN A 49 25.42 -36.34 -13.14
CA ASN A 49 26.65 -35.62 -12.73
C ASN A 49 27.62 -35.33 -13.91
N SER A 50 27.48 -36.05 -15.01
CA SER A 50 28.36 -36.00 -16.18
C SER A 50 27.57 -36.36 -17.46
N ALA A 51 28.13 -36.02 -18.62
CA ALA A 51 27.49 -36.37 -19.90
C ALA A 51 27.44 -37.89 -20.06
N ALA A 52 26.30 -38.42 -20.47
CA ALA A 52 26.10 -39.86 -20.61
C ALA A 52 27.07 -40.42 -21.68
N PRO A 53 27.92 -41.40 -21.35
CA PRO A 53 28.89 -41.96 -22.30
C PRO A 53 28.23 -42.82 -23.39
N TYR A 54 27.02 -43.31 -23.13
CA TYR A 54 26.10 -44.03 -24.01
C TYR A 54 24.67 -43.72 -23.54
N ASP A 55 23.64 -44.18 -24.25
CA ASP A 55 22.25 -43.96 -23.83
C ASP A 55 21.97 -44.55 -22.44
N VAL A 56 21.66 -43.69 -21.48
CA VAL A 56 21.42 -44.05 -20.07
C VAL A 56 19.92 -44.11 -19.80
N GLN A 57 19.42 -45.27 -19.41
CA GLN A 57 18.02 -45.45 -19.03
C GLN A 57 17.84 -45.22 -17.53
N VAL A 58 17.20 -44.11 -17.15
CA VAL A 58 16.84 -43.79 -15.76
C VAL A 58 15.47 -44.35 -15.47
N SER A 59 15.35 -45.21 -14.45
CA SER A 59 14.06 -45.77 -14.04
C SER A 59 13.27 -44.73 -13.22
N LEU A 60 11.95 -44.68 -13.42
CA LEU A 60 11.06 -43.71 -12.80
C LEU A 60 9.91 -44.40 -12.06
N ALA A 61 9.54 -43.88 -10.90
CA ALA A 61 8.39 -44.34 -10.11
C ALA A 61 7.65 -43.16 -9.46
N ALA A 62 6.34 -43.30 -9.24
CA ALA A 62 5.54 -42.32 -8.51
C ALA A 62 4.94 -42.96 -7.25
N ASP A 63 4.80 -42.17 -6.19
CA ASP A 63 4.12 -42.55 -4.95
C ASP A 63 3.11 -41.46 -4.54
N PRO A 64 1.80 -41.76 -4.44
CA PRO A 64 1.19 -43.06 -4.70
C PRO A 64 1.18 -43.42 -6.20
N ALA A 65 1.43 -44.70 -6.53
CA ALA A 65 1.60 -45.18 -7.90
C ALA A 65 0.38 -44.97 -8.83
N ASN A 66 -0.80 -44.79 -8.24
CA ASN A 66 -2.05 -44.53 -8.96
C ASN A 66 -2.43 -43.04 -9.01
N ALA A 67 -1.59 -42.12 -8.53
CA ALA A 67 -1.92 -40.69 -8.50
C ALA A 67 -1.53 -39.93 -9.79
N ALA A 68 -0.54 -40.42 -10.53
CA ALA A 68 -0.12 -39.88 -11.82
C ALA A 68 0.37 -40.98 -12.77
N LYS A 69 0.18 -40.77 -14.07
CA LYS A 69 0.77 -41.58 -15.14
C LYS A 69 2.12 -40.99 -15.53
N ILE A 70 3.18 -41.75 -15.28
CA ILE A 70 4.55 -41.43 -15.69
C ILE A 70 5.10 -42.58 -16.54
N PRO A 71 6.06 -42.32 -17.46
CA PRO A 71 6.78 -43.40 -18.13
C PRO A 71 7.62 -44.17 -17.11
N ALA A 72 7.78 -45.49 -17.30
CA ALA A 72 8.58 -46.33 -16.39
C ALA A 72 10.09 -46.02 -16.44
N SER A 73 10.54 -45.35 -17.50
CA SER A 73 11.91 -44.87 -17.63
C SER A 73 12.01 -43.70 -18.60
N VAL A 74 13.08 -42.93 -18.48
CA VAL A 74 13.47 -41.89 -19.43
C VAL A 74 14.90 -42.16 -19.89
N THR A 75 15.18 -41.96 -21.18
CA THR A 75 16.53 -42.17 -21.75
C THR A 75 17.26 -40.83 -21.83
N VAL A 76 18.41 -40.73 -21.19
CA VAL A 76 19.37 -39.64 -21.37
C VAL A 76 20.30 -40.04 -22.53
N PRO A 77 20.23 -39.37 -23.69
CA PRO A 77 21.02 -39.74 -24.86
C PRO A 77 22.53 -39.60 -24.61
N ALA A 78 23.33 -40.41 -25.30
CA ALA A 78 24.79 -40.27 -25.29
C ALA A 78 25.22 -38.82 -25.60
N GLY A 79 26.11 -38.25 -24.78
CA GLY A 79 26.58 -36.88 -24.87
C GLY A 79 25.74 -35.85 -24.09
N SER A 80 24.52 -36.18 -23.67
CA SER A 80 23.65 -35.30 -22.88
C SER A 80 23.78 -35.53 -21.38
N LYS A 81 23.45 -34.51 -20.57
CA LYS A 81 23.41 -34.61 -19.10
C LYS A 81 22.02 -34.78 -18.53
N ASP A 82 20.99 -34.48 -19.32
CA ASP A 82 19.61 -34.42 -18.86
C ASP A 82 18.64 -35.00 -19.90
N ALA A 83 17.45 -35.33 -19.42
CA ALA A 83 16.31 -35.70 -20.24
C ALA A 83 15.01 -35.35 -19.51
N SER A 84 14.00 -34.95 -20.28
CA SER A 84 12.68 -34.62 -19.75
C SER A 84 11.66 -35.73 -19.99
N PHE A 85 10.68 -35.84 -19.10
CA PHE A 85 9.58 -36.79 -19.18
C PHE A 85 8.26 -36.11 -18.77
N ALA A 86 7.15 -36.60 -19.32
CA ALA A 86 5.82 -36.11 -18.99
C ALA A 86 5.23 -36.84 -17.76
N ILE A 87 4.52 -36.09 -16.93
CA ILE A 87 3.79 -36.54 -15.75
C ILE A 87 2.33 -36.11 -15.94
N ASN A 88 1.45 -37.08 -16.20
CA ASN A 88 0.03 -36.81 -16.37
C ASN A 88 -0.70 -37.12 -15.06
N THR A 89 -1.10 -36.08 -14.32
CA THR A 89 -1.86 -36.26 -13.08
C THR A 89 -3.27 -36.75 -13.39
N LEU A 90 -3.85 -37.60 -12.54
CA LEU A 90 -5.22 -38.06 -12.75
C LEU A 90 -6.24 -37.03 -12.22
N PRO A 91 -7.42 -36.87 -12.87
CA PRO A 91 -8.52 -36.12 -12.30
C PRO A 91 -8.94 -36.72 -10.96
N ARG A 92 -9.08 -35.90 -9.92
CA ARG A 92 -9.45 -36.36 -8.58
C ARG A 92 -10.87 -35.93 -8.24
N THR A 93 -11.75 -36.86 -7.89
CA THR A 93 -13.09 -36.55 -7.37
C THR A 93 -13.04 -36.31 -5.86
N ILE A 94 -13.71 -35.27 -5.39
CA ILE A 94 -13.79 -34.93 -3.96
C ILE A 94 -14.70 -35.95 -3.27
N GLY A 95 -14.13 -36.79 -2.41
CA GLY A 95 -14.86 -37.45 -1.32
C GLY A 95 -14.89 -36.55 -0.07
N PRO A 96 -15.76 -36.83 0.91
CA PRO A 96 -15.76 -36.09 2.19
C PRO A 96 -14.40 -36.34 2.87
N GLY A 97 -13.57 -35.31 2.97
CA GLY A 97 -12.17 -35.41 3.41
C GLY A 97 -11.10 -35.30 2.31
N GLY A 98 -11.45 -34.85 1.11
CA GLY A 98 -10.53 -34.64 -0.01
C GLY A 98 -9.52 -33.51 0.20
N GLY A 99 -8.53 -33.74 1.07
CA GLY A 99 -7.35 -32.89 1.21
C GLY A 99 -6.35 -33.08 0.06
N ASP A 100 -5.40 -32.16 -0.05
CA ASP A 100 -4.30 -32.15 -1.00
C ASP A 100 -3.57 -33.50 -1.07
N ALA A 101 -3.21 -33.95 -2.28
CA ALA A 101 -2.47 -35.19 -2.47
C ALA A 101 -1.03 -34.88 -2.89
N VAL A 102 -0.04 -35.25 -2.07
CA VAL A 102 1.37 -35.12 -2.44
C VAL A 102 1.77 -36.33 -3.27
N ILE A 103 2.26 -36.09 -4.49
CA ILE A 103 2.89 -37.09 -5.35
C ILE A 103 4.39 -36.91 -5.28
N THR A 104 5.12 -37.98 -4.94
CA THR A 104 6.58 -38.01 -4.99
C THR A 104 7.03 -38.84 -6.19
N VAL A 105 7.82 -38.22 -7.07
CA VAL A 105 8.43 -38.85 -8.23
C VAL A 105 9.86 -39.22 -7.88
N TYR A 106 10.18 -40.50 -8.02
CA TYR A 106 11.51 -41.06 -7.81
C TYR A 106 12.16 -41.35 -9.16
N GLY A 107 13.44 -41.02 -9.28
CA GLY A 107 14.32 -41.45 -10.35
C GLY A 107 15.46 -42.29 -9.77
N ASN A 108 15.82 -43.39 -10.42
CA ASN A 108 16.92 -44.24 -9.99
C ASN A 108 17.86 -44.57 -11.16
N TYR A 109 19.13 -44.20 -10.97
CA TYR A 109 20.27 -44.63 -11.78
C TYR A 109 21.56 -44.46 -10.96
N GLY A 110 22.11 -45.56 -10.45
CA GLY A 110 23.20 -45.59 -9.47
C GLY A 110 22.76 -45.17 -8.06
N VAL A 111 22.09 -44.02 -7.96
CA VAL A 111 21.47 -43.47 -6.75
C VAL A 111 20.01 -43.09 -7.02
N THR A 112 19.18 -43.09 -5.96
CA THR A 112 17.78 -42.65 -6.04
C THR A 112 17.68 -41.18 -5.67
N LYS A 113 16.98 -40.40 -6.50
CA LYS A 113 16.62 -39.00 -6.24
C LYS A 113 15.11 -38.83 -6.36
N ARG A 114 14.58 -37.75 -5.78
CA ARG A 114 13.14 -37.48 -5.78
C ARG A 114 12.81 -36.01 -5.97
N GLY A 115 11.65 -35.75 -6.54
CA GLY A 115 10.94 -34.47 -6.51
C GLY A 115 9.48 -34.71 -6.12
N SER A 116 8.84 -33.73 -5.49
CA SER A 116 7.44 -33.86 -5.05
C SER A 116 6.59 -32.72 -5.61
N LEU A 117 5.32 -33.02 -5.92
CA LEU A 117 4.32 -32.05 -6.35
C LEU A 117 2.99 -32.29 -5.62
N THR A 118 2.27 -31.23 -5.31
CA THR A 118 0.95 -31.29 -4.68
C THR A 118 -0.16 -31.23 -5.73
N VAL A 119 -1.04 -32.24 -5.75
CA VAL A 119 -2.20 -32.30 -6.64
C VAL A 119 -3.46 -31.85 -5.90
N LEU A 120 -4.02 -30.75 -6.37
CA LEU A 120 -5.28 -30.20 -5.91
C LEU A 120 -6.45 -30.93 -6.61
N PRO A 121 -7.53 -31.30 -5.91
CA PRO A 121 -8.71 -31.81 -6.57
C PRO A 121 -9.32 -30.73 -7.49
N PRO A 122 -9.86 -31.05 -8.68
CA PRO A 122 -10.75 -30.16 -9.39
C PRO A 122 -11.96 -29.85 -8.51
N VAL A 123 -11.97 -28.65 -7.91
CA VAL A 123 -13.12 -28.14 -7.16
C VAL A 123 -14.19 -27.79 -8.18
N SER A 124 -15.37 -28.41 -8.09
CA SER A 124 -16.50 -28.00 -8.93
C SER A 124 -16.84 -26.53 -8.68
N PHE A 125 -17.38 -25.83 -9.69
CA PHE A 125 -17.78 -24.43 -9.51
C PHE A 125 -18.67 -24.24 -8.27
N GLU A 126 -19.61 -25.15 -8.05
CA GLU A 126 -20.49 -25.16 -6.88
C GLU A 126 -19.73 -25.23 -5.55
N GLN A 127 -18.77 -26.15 -5.42
CA GLN A 127 -17.96 -26.30 -4.20
C GLN A 127 -16.99 -25.13 -4.00
N MET A 128 -16.53 -24.52 -5.09
CA MET A 128 -15.71 -23.31 -5.03
C MET A 128 -16.54 -22.15 -4.46
N ILE A 129 -17.76 -21.96 -4.95
CA ILE A 129 -18.68 -20.95 -4.39
C ILE A 129 -18.98 -21.22 -2.91
N ASP A 130 -19.10 -22.49 -2.49
CA ASP A 130 -19.27 -22.83 -1.07
C ASP A 130 -18.08 -22.31 -0.23
N ARG A 131 -16.85 -22.50 -0.73
CA ARG A 131 -15.63 -21.97 -0.07
C ARG A 131 -15.57 -20.44 -0.09
N VAL A 132 -15.92 -19.80 -1.20
CA VAL A 132 -15.99 -18.33 -1.28
C VAL A 132 -16.93 -17.76 -0.22
N VAL A 133 -18.10 -18.37 -0.07
CA VAL A 133 -19.11 -17.97 0.91
C VAL A 133 -18.60 -18.18 2.34
N GLU A 134 -17.97 -19.31 2.62
CA GLU A 134 -17.35 -19.57 3.92
C GLU A 134 -16.28 -18.52 4.25
N ARG A 135 -15.36 -18.24 3.30
CA ARG A 135 -14.28 -17.26 3.47
C ARG A 135 -14.80 -15.86 3.71
N GLU A 136 -15.81 -15.43 2.95
CA GLU A 136 -16.41 -14.11 3.12
C GLU A 136 -17.06 -13.96 4.51
N ARG A 137 -17.76 -14.99 4.98
CA ARG A 137 -18.37 -14.97 6.33
C ARG A 137 -17.32 -14.95 7.44
N THR A 138 -16.25 -15.73 7.29
CA THR A 138 -15.10 -15.68 8.22
C THR A 138 -14.50 -14.28 8.24
N LEU A 139 -14.24 -13.68 7.08
CA LEU A 139 -13.73 -12.32 6.98
C LEU A 139 -14.64 -11.32 7.71
N VAL A 140 -15.94 -11.33 7.42
CA VAL A 140 -16.92 -10.43 8.07
C VAL A 140 -16.90 -10.61 9.59
N SER A 141 -16.73 -11.83 10.10
CA SER A 141 -16.60 -12.07 11.55
C SER A 141 -15.30 -11.50 12.14
N THR A 142 -14.20 -11.57 11.40
CA THR A 142 -12.88 -11.05 11.81
C THR A 142 -12.86 -9.52 11.83
N ILE A 143 -13.40 -8.86 10.79
CA ILE A 143 -13.37 -7.39 10.72
C ILE A 143 -14.34 -6.74 11.70
N LYS A 144 -15.37 -7.47 12.19
CA LYS A 144 -16.28 -7.00 13.25
C LYS A 144 -15.59 -6.70 14.58
N SER A 145 -14.42 -7.29 14.86
CA SER A 145 -13.63 -6.96 16.05
C SER A 145 -12.57 -5.89 15.79
N MET A 146 -12.45 -5.37 14.56
CA MET A 146 -11.45 -4.41 14.16
C MET A 146 -12.06 -3.02 14.01
N HIS A 147 -11.27 -1.98 14.29
CA HIS A 147 -11.71 -0.58 14.28
C HIS A 147 -10.76 0.30 13.44
N PRO A 148 -10.64 0.03 12.13
CA PRO A 148 -9.71 0.75 11.27
C PRO A 148 -10.09 2.23 11.18
N LEU A 149 -9.09 3.05 10.89
CA LEU A 149 -9.31 4.40 10.38
C LEU A 149 -9.85 4.31 8.95
N ALA A 150 -10.85 5.15 8.66
CA ALA A 150 -11.38 5.34 7.32
C ALA A 150 -11.32 6.83 6.96
N GLU A 151 -10.64 7.10 5.85
CA GLU A 151 -10.60 8.41 5.23
C GLU A 151 -11.38 8.38 3.93
N THR A 152 -12.33 9.29 3.77
CA THR A 152 -13.10 9.44 2.52
C THR A 152 -12.91 10.85 1.98
N TYR A 153 -12.45 10.95 0.73
CA TYR A 153 -12.32 12.20 -0.01
C TYR A 153 -13.21 12.16 -1.26
N ILE A 154 -14.03 13.19 -1.44
CA ILE A 154 -15.07 13.27 -2.47
C ILE A 154 -14.84 14.54 -3.29
N GLN A 155 -14.97 14.44 -4.61
CA GLN A 155 -14.94 15.57 -5.53
C GLN A 155 -16.23 15.63 -6.35
N ASP A 156 -16.99 16.71 -6.15
CA ASP A 156 -18.14 17.02 -6.98
C ASP A 156 -17.62 17.49 -8.35
N LEU A 157 -18.15 16.90 -9.41
CA LEU A 157 -17.71 17.14 -10.78
C LEU A 157 -18.73 17.99 -11.54
N ARG A 158 -18.23 18.80 -12.46
CA ARG A 158 -19.05 19.51 -13.44
C ARG A 158 -18.45 19.36 -14.82
N GLU A 159 -19.31 19.02 -15.77
CA GLU A 159 -18.98 19.04 -17.19
C GLU A 159 -19.30 20.41 -17.78
N ASP A 160 -18.34 20.99 -18.50
CA ASP A 160 -18.53 22.23 -19.25
C ASP A 160 -19.17 21.99 -20.63
N LYS A 161 -19.40 23.07 -21.39
CA LYS A 161 -19.99 22.99 -22.74
C LYS A 161 -19.11 22.26 -23.76
N ASN A 162 -17.82 22.10 -23.47
CA ASN A 162 -16.83 21.46 -24.33
C ASN A 162 -16.55 20.02 -23.89
N HIS A 163 -17.39 19.44 -23.02
CA HIS A 163 -17.23 18.11 -22.45
C HIS A 163 -15.97 17.94 -21.57
N ASN A 164 -15.41 19.03 -21.05
CA ASN A 164 -14.38 18.93 -20.02
C ASN A 164 -15.03 18.73 -18.66
N VAL A 165 -14.63 17.65 -18.00
CA VAL A 165 -15.05 17.32 -16.65
C VAL A 165 -13.96 17.80 -15.71
N GLN A 166 -14.33 18.58 -14.70
CA GLN A 166 -13.39 19.07 -13.70
C GLN A 166 -14.06 19.11 -12.31
N PRO A 167 -13.28 18.97 -11.23
CA PRO A 167 -13.79 19.09 -9.88
C PRO A 167 -14.14 20.56 -9.58
N VAL A 168 -15.29 20.77 -8.93
CA VAL A 168 -15.80 22.11 -8.59
C VAL A 168 -15.98 22.34 -7.11
N ASN A 169 -16.06 21.26 -6.32
CA ASN A 169 -16.17 21.28 -4.88
C ASN A 169 -15.66 19.95 -4.32
N ASP A 170 -15.32 19.91 -3.03
CA ASP A 170 -14.82 18.70 -2.39
C ASP A 170 -15.33 18.53 -0.96
N HIS A 171 -15.23 17.30 -0.46
CA HIS A 171 -15.59 16.93 0.91
C HIS A 171 -14.54 15.97 1.47
N TYR A 172 -14.30 16.06 2.77
CA TYR A 172 -13.31 15.26 3.47
C TYR A 172 -13.85 14.72 4.79
N PHE A 173 -13.63 13.44 5.04
CA PHE A 173 -14.03 12.75 6.24
C PHE A 173 -12.90 11.85 6.74
N LEU A 174 -12.71 11.83 8.05
CA LEU A 174 -11.81 10.91 8.73
C LEU A 174 -12.50 10.42 10.00
N GLY A 175 -12.56 9.10 10.19
CA GLY A 175 -13.19 8.48 11.35
C GLY A 175 -12.63 7.09 11.64
N ARG A 176 -13.02 6.51 12.77
CA ARG A 176 -12.89 5.07 13.03
C ARG A 176 -14.18 4.37 12.65
N LEU A 177 -14.05 3.23 11.99
CA LEU A 177 -15.17 2.38 11.63
C LEU A 177 -15.47 1.37 12.74
N ASP A 178 -16.75 1.20 13.06
CA ASP A 178 -17.26 0.05 13.82
C ASP A 178 -18.14 -0.81 12.91
N PHE A 179 -17.83 -2.10 12.82
CA PHE A 179 -18.53 -3.07 11.96
C PHE A 179 -19.60 -3.91 12.72
N HIS A 180 -19.76 -3.74 14.03
CA HIS A 180 -20.58 -4.62 14.90
C HIS A 180 -22.09 -4.54 14.63
N GLU A 181 -22.67 -3.33 14.53
CA GLU A 181 -24.12 -3.09 14.29
C GLU A 181 -24.43 -2.61 12.87
N GLY A 182 -23.56 -2.98 11.92
CA GLY A 182 -23.43 -2.32 10.63
C GLY A 182 -22.41 -1.17 10.72
N PRO A 183 -21.83 -0.73 9.59
CA PRO A 183 -20.85 0.34 9.58
C PRO A 183 -21.42 1.61 10.21
N GLN A 184 -20.98 1.92 11.43
CA GLN A 184 -21.19 3.21 12.08
C GLN A 184 -19.83 3.90 12.18
N ASP A 185 -19.77 5.18 11.82
CA ASP A 185 -18.54 5.94 11.75
C ASP A 185 -18.43 6.86 12.97
N GLU A 186 -17.36 6.77 13.75
CA GLU A 186 -17.00 7.77 14.76
C GLU A 186 -15.96 8.74 14.18
N LEU A 187 -16.30 10.03 14.03
CA LEU A 187 -15.50 11.01 13.26
C LEU A 187 -14.48 11.77 14.13
N PHE A 188 -13.31 12.10 13.56
CA PHE A 188 -12.26 12.91 14.20
C PHE A 188 -12.62 14.41 14.38
N GLN A 189 -13.75 14.85 13.81
CA GLN A 189 -14.22 16.23 13.95
C GLN A 189 -15.62 16.27 14.53
N ASN A 190 -15.70 16.58 15.82
CA ASN A 190 -16.96 16.87 16.51
C ASN A 190 -17.30 18.37 16.43
N HIS A 191 -17.36 18.92 15.22
CA HIS A 191 -18.09 20.17 14.98
C HIS A 191 -19.41 19.79 14.32
N ASN A 192 -20.37 19.46 15.19
CA ASN A 192 -21.67 18.89 14.89
C ASN A 192 -21.59 17.49 14.24
N SER A 193 -22.17 16.51 14.92
CA SER A 193 -22.72 15.28 14.32
C SER A 193 -23.67 15.55 13.13
N SER A 194 -23.97 16.82 12.87
CA SER A 194 -24.62 17.32 11.67
C SER A 194 -23.76 17.29 10.40
N SER A 195 -22.46 16.95 10.40
CA SER A 195 -21.60 17.06 9.20
C SER A 195 -21.61 15.81 8.30
N PHE A 196 -21.57 14.59 8.87
CA PHE A 196 -21.87 13.37 8.12
C PHE A 196 -23.37 13.22 7.89
N SER A 197 -24.18 13.67 8.84
CA SER A 197 -25.60 13.92 8.58
C SER A 197 -25.80 15.05 7.57
N ALA A 198 -24.83 15.94 7.31
CA ALA A 198 -24.86 16.94 6.24
C ALA A 198 -24.41 16.34 4.91
N LEU A 199 -23.54 15.33 4.86
CA LEU A 199 -23.39 14.53 3.65
C LEU A 199 -24.70 13.81 3.31
N LEU A 200 -25.32 13.15 4.30
CA LEU A 200 -26.68 12.61 4.19
C LEU A 200 -27.69 13.70 3.81
N ASN A 201 -27.64 14.89 4.43
CA ASN A 201 -28.57 16.00 4.20
C ASN A 201 -28.24 16.89 3.01
N MET A 202 -27.08 16.79 2.36
CA MET A 202 -26.65 17.57 1.19
C MET A 202 -26.78 16.73 -0.07
N ILE A 203 -26.46 15.43 0.03
CA ILE A 203 -27.05 14.42 -0.87
C ILE A 203 -28.58 14.47 -0.74
N SER A 204 -29.13 14.85 0.42
CA SER A 204 -30.57 15.04 0.63
C SER A 204 -31.10 16.48 0.71
N ALA A 205 -30.33 17.52 0.32
CA ALA A 205 -30.80 18.91 0.43
C ALA A 205 -31.86 19.24 -0.65
N GLY A 206 -32.06 18.30 -1.59
CA GLY A 206 -33.22 18.23 -2.46
C GLY A 206 -34.06 16.95 -2.32
N PHE A 207 -33.83 16.10 -1.29
CA PHE A 207 -34.40 14.74 -1.19
C PHE A 207 -34.89 14.36 0.18
N THR A 208 -36.03 13.67 0.20
CA THR A 208 -36.48 12.87 1.33
C THR A 208 -35.53 11.69 1.56
N HIS A 209 -34.92 11.64 2.75
CA HIS A 209 -34.39 10.49 3.50
C HIS A 209 -34.40 9.13 2.78
N GLN A 210 -33.22 8.64 2.32
CA GLN A 210 -32.82 7.20 2.22
C GLN A 210 -31.58 6.98 1.31
N PHE A 211 -30.56 7.84 1.39
CA PHE A 211 -29.27 7.55 0.77
C PHE A 211 -28.41 6.75 1.75
N LEU A 212 -28.02 5.52 1.37
CA LEU A 212 -27.16 4.59 2.13
C LEU A 212 -27.56 4.43 3.62
N PRO A 213 -28.39 3.42 3.98
CA PRO A 213 -28.73 3.14 5.38
C PRO A 213 -27.52 2.95 6.31
N ARG A 214 -26.32 2.70 5.76
CA ARG A 214 -25.08 2.33 6.47
C ARG A 214 -23.79 3.02 5.93
N GLY A 215 -23.91 4.14 5.20
CA GLY A 215 -22.76 4.96 4.77
C GLY A 215 -21.80 4.32 3.74
N PHE A 216 -20.63 4.95 3.52
CA PHE A 216 -19.57 4.48 2.60
C PHE A 216 -18.87 3.23 3.11
N ALA A 217 -18.76 3.07 4.42
CA ALA A 217 -18.14 1.92 5.05
C ALA A 217 -18.89 0.60 4.78
N GLN A 218 -20.17 0.65 4.38
CA GLN A 218 -20.88 -0.52 3.87
C GLN A 218 -20.17 -1.16 2.67
N MET A 219 -19.55 -0.35 1.81
CA MET A 219 -18.88 -0.78 0.57
C MET A 219 -17.56 -1.53 0.81
N ALA A 220 -17.11 -1.61 2.06
CA ALA A 220 -16.00 -2.49 2.46
C ALA A 220 -16.40 -3.98 2.47
N MET A 221 -17.71 -4.28 2.50
CA MET A 221 -18.26 -5.64 2.55
C MET A 221 -19.21 -5.88 1.38
N LEU A 222 -19.29 -7.15 0.92
CA LEU A 222 -20.36 -7.54 0.02
C LEU A 222 -21.71 -7.48 0.71
N ASP A 223 -21.88 -8.22 1.81
CA ASP A 223 -23.10 -8.26 2.60
C ASP A 223 -22.75 -8.51 4.08
N GLY A 224 -23.65 -8.15 5.00
CA GLY A 224 -23.49 -8.52 6.40
C GLY A 224 -23.61 -10.02 6.69
N ASP A 225 -24.30 -10.76 5.81
CA ASP A 225 -24.39 -12.22 5.83
C ASP A 225 -24.48 -12.75 4.38
N PHE A 226 -23.32 -12.99 3.77
CA PHE A 226 -23.24 -13.48 2.40
C PHE A 226 -23.69 -14.95 2.32
N GLN A 227 -24.78 -15.21 1.59
CA GLN A 227 -25.39 -16.54 1.50
C GLN A 227 -25.59 -16.98 0.06
N LYS A 228 -25.02 -18.15 -0.30
CA LYS A 228 -25.18 -18.77 -1.63
C LYS A 228 -26.63 -18.88 -2.09
N SER A 229 -27.57 -19.16 -1.18
CA SER A 229 -28.99 -19.30 -1.48
C SER A 229 -29.60 -18.06 -2.12
N ASN A 230 -29.07 -16.87 -1.82
CA ASN A 230 -29.60 -15.59 -2.26
C ASN A 230 -29.12 -15.17 -3.65
N TYR A 231 -28.13 -15.88 -4.22
CA TYR A 231 -27.38 -15.42 -5.39
C TYR A 231 -27.38 -16.44 -6.54
N ASN A 232 -27.42 -15.90 -7.76
CA ASN A 232 -27.01 -16.60 -8.97
C ASN A 232 -25.54 -16.24 -9.26
N PHE A 233 -24.71 -17.24 -9.51
CA PHE A 233 -23.27 -17.09 -9.78
C PHE A 233 -22.98 -17.49 -11.22
N THR A 234 -22.28 -16.65 -11.97
CA THR A 234 -21.91 -16.90 -13.36
C THR A 234 -20.41 -16.72 -13.53
N TYR A 235 -19.69 -17.79 -13.89
CA TYR A 235 -18.27 -17.70 -14.24
C TYR A 235 -18.09 -16.85 -15.51
N VAL A 236 -17.14 -15.91 -15.46
CA VAL A 236 -16.82 -15.03 -16.58
C VAL A 236 -15.50 -15.43 -17.23
N ARG A 237 -14.41 -15.40 -16.46
CA ARG A 237 -13.03 -15.63 -16.94
C ARG A 237 -12.03 -15.79 -15.80
N GLN A 238 -10.77 -16.03 -16.16
CA GLN A 238 -9.62 -15.85 -15.28
C GLN A 238 -8.93 -14.51 -15.58
N GLU A 239 -8.39 -13.87 -14.55
CA GLU A 239 -7.70 -12.59 -14.66
C GLU A 239 -6.60 -12.52 -13.58
N PHE A 240 -5.47 -11.88 -13.90
CA PHE A 240 -4.42 -11.62 -12.91
C PHE A 240 -4.60 -10.22 -12.33
N LEU A 241 -4.62 -10.13 -11.00
CA LEU A 241 -4.50 -8.88 -10.26
C LEU A 241 -3.12 -8.92 -9.58
N GLY A 242 -2.12 -8.32 -10.19
CA GLY A 242 -0.72 -8.48 -9.76
C GLY A 242 -0.29 -9.96 -9.77
N GLU A 243 0.11 -10.49 -8.61
CA GLU A 243 0.48 -11.90 -8.41
C GLU A 243 -0.72 -12.82 -8.20
N ALA A 244 -1.89 -12.27 -7.82
CA ALA A 244 -3.07 -13.06 -7.53
C ALA A 244 -3.75 -13.50 -8.84
N ARG A 245 -3.82 -14.82 -9.05
CA ARG A 245 -4.63 -15.40 -10.12
C ARG A 245 -6.06 -15.49 -9.63
N CYS A 246 -6.97 -14.78 -10.31
CA CYS A 246 -8.35 -14.67 -9.88
C CYS A 246 -9.33 -15.34 -10.85
N LEU A 247 -10.36 -15.96 -10.28
CA LEU A 247 -11.60 -16.32 -10.97
C LEU A 247 -12.55 -15.12 -10.91
N VAL A 248 -13.03 -14.69 -12.07
CA VAL A 248 -13.96 -13.57 -12.22
C VAL A 248 -15.38 -14.11 -12.34
N ILE A 249 -16.26 -13.67 -11.44
CA ILE A 249 -17.61 -14.22 -11.28
C ILE A 249 -18.60 -13.07 -11.19
N ASP A 250 -19.65 -13.11 -11.99
CA ASP A 250 -20.79 -12.21 -11.86
C ASP A 250 -21.77 -12.80 -10.84
N ILE A 251 -22.23 -11.96 -9.91
CA ILE A 251 -23.19 -12.32 -8.87
C ILE A 251 -24.42 -11.41 -8.93
N GLN A 252 -25.59 -12.01 -8.91
CA GLN A 252 -26.87 -11.31 -8.96
C GLN A 252 -27.83 -11.89 -7.92
N PRO A 253 -28.49 -11.06 -7.11
CA PRO A 253 -29.53 -11.51 -6.20
C PRO A 253 -30.66 -12.21 -6.96
N LYS A 254 -31.20 -13.30 -6.41
CA LYS A 254 -32.38 -13.99 -6.95
C LYS A 254 -33.64 -13.16 -6.70
N ASP A 255 -34.68 -13.39 -7.51
CA ASP A 255 -35.96 -12.65 -7.43
C ASP A 255 -36.62 -12.64 -6.04
N LYS A 256 -36.39 -13.67 -5.22
CA LYS A 256 -36.95 -13.82 -3.85
C LYS A 256 -35.94 -13.49 -2.74
N ALA A 257 -34.76 -13.00 -3.09
CA ALA A 257 -33.74 -12.68 -2.12
C ALA A 257 -34.11 -11.41 -1.33
N PRO A 258 -33.58 -11.24 -0.11
CA PRO A 258 -33.64 -9.96 0.59
C PRO A 258 -33.17 -8.81 -0.30
N SER A 259 -33.73 -7.64 -0.09
CA SER A 259 -33.29 -6.43 -0.79
C SER A 259 -32.02 -5.86 -0.14
N GLY A 260 -31.30 -5.00 -0.86
CA GLY A 260 -30.04 -4.40 -0.37
C GLY A 260 -28.82 -5.31 -0.46
N LEU A 261 -28.97 -6.45 -1.14
CA LEU A 261 -27.89 -7.38 -1.45
C LEU A 261 -27.04 -6.85 -2.60
N PHE A 262 -25.73 -7.07 -2.54
CA PHE A 262 -24.80 -6.67 -3.59
C PHE A 262 -25.17 -7.26 -4.96
N THR A 263 -24.86 -6.57 -6.04
CA THR A 263 -25.00 -7.07 -7.41
C THR A 263 -23.86 -6.51 -8.25
N GLY A 264 -23.15 -7.38 -8.96
CA GLY A 264 -21.95 -6.98 -9.67
C GLY A 264 -21.00 -8.14 -9.91
N ARG A 265 -19.71 -7.83 -9.91
CA ARG A 265 -18.63 -8.76 -10.23
C ARG A 265 -17.67 -8.90 -9.06
N ILE A 266 -17.24 -10.12 -8.80
CA ILE A 266 -16.22 -10.45 -7.81
C ILE A 266 -15.00 -11.10 -8.48
N TRP A 267 -13.82 -10.83 -7.91
CA TRP A 267 -12.57 -11.49 -8.22
C TRP A 267 -12.17 -12.31 -7.00
N VAL A 268 -12.09 -13.62 -7.22
CA VAL A 268 -11.79 -14.61 -6.18
C VAL A 268 -10.40 -15.16 -6.44
N GLU A 269 -9.47 -14.99 -5.51
CA GLU A 269 -8.13 -15.60 -5.64
C GLU A 269 -8.19 -17.11 -5.51
N ASP A 270 -7.31 -17.81 -6.22
CA ASP A 270 -7.42 -19.24 -6.46
C ASP A 270 -6.69 -20.14 -5.45
N ARG A 271 -5.97 -19.57 -4.47
CA ARG A 271 -5.28 -20.35 -3.42
C ARG A 271 -6.25 -20.72 -2.31
N GLU A 272 -7.01 -19.76 -1.82
CA GLU A 272 -7.89 -19.92 -0.65
C GLU A 272 -9.34 -19.50 -0.91
N PHE A 273 -9.66 -19.04 -2.11
CA PHE A 273 -10.99 -18.59 -2.51
C PHE A 273 -11.47 -17.34 -1.78
N ASN A 274 -10.56 -16.46 -1.38
CA ASN A 274 -10.92 -15.15 -0.84
C ASN A 274 -11.38 -14.21 -1.97
N ILE A 275 -12.42 -13.42 -1.72
CA ILE A 275 -12.75 -12.28 -2.59
C ILE A 275 -11.71 -11.19 -2.34
N VAL A 276 -11.00 -10.77 -3.38
CA VAL A 276 -9.93 -9.75 -3.31
C VAL A 276 -10.33 -8.41 -3.93
N ARG A 277 -11.33 -8.43 -4.83
CA ARG A 277 -11.93 -7.24 -5.43
C ARG A 277 -13.40 -7.50 -5.72
N PHE A 278 -14.23 -6.49 -5.59
CA PHE A 278 -15.61 -6.53 -6.07
C PHE A 278 -16.06 -5.17 -6.59
N ASN A 279 -16.79 -5.18 -7.71
CA ASN A 279 -17.24 -4.01 -8.44
C ASN A 279 -18.73 -4.12 -8.71
N GLY A 280 -19.51 -3.13 -8.31
CA GLY A 280 -20.97 -3.18 -8.48
C GLY A 280 -21.73 -2.17 -7.65
N THR A 281 -22.95 -2.54 -7.28
CA THR A 281 -23.85 -1.73 -6.46
C THR A 281 -24.72 -2.66 -5.59
N TYR A 282 -25.71 -2.14 -4.87
CA TYR A 282 -26.68 -2.94 -4.13
C TYR A 282 -28.06 -2.91 -4.79
N SER A 283 -28.80 -4.00 -4.62
CA SER A 283 -30.17 -4.15 -5.13
C SER A 283 -31.13 -3.20 -4.41
N ALA A 284 -31.80 -2.34 -5.20
CA ALA A 284 -32.75 -1.37 -4.68
C ALA A 284 -33.99 -2.06 -4.07
N HIS A 285 -34.43 -1.58 -2.91
CA HIS A 285 -35.67 -2.00 -2.25
C HIS A 285 -36.92 -1.35 -2.87
N SER A 286 -36.73 -0.27 -3.62
CA SER A 286 -37.77 0.60 -4.16
C SER A 286 -37.21 1.43 -5.31
N ARG A 287 -38.08 1.91 -6.20
CA ARG A 287 -37.74 2.87 -7.27
C ARG A 287 -37.17 4.20 -6.76
N TYR A 288 -37.23 4.44 -5.46
CA TYR A 288 -36.73 5.64 -4.78
C TYR A 288 -35.44 5.39 -3.99
N THR A 289 -34.98 4.14 -3.88
CA THR A 289 -33.71 3.80 -3.22
C THR A 289 -32.58 3.86 -4.24
N TYR A 290 -31.55 4.67 -3.97
CA TYR A 290 -30.37 4.78 -4.82
C TYR A 290 -29.15 4.25 -4.07
N TYR A 291 -28.42 3.33 -4.70
CA TYR A 291 -27.12 2.86 -4.25
C TYR A 291 -26.06 3.35 -5.22
N LEU A 292 -24.92 3.76 -4.67
CA LEU A 292 -23.78 4.20 -5.47
C LEU A 292 -23.11 3.01 -6.16
N HIS A 293 -22.47 3.26 -7.29
CA HIS A 293 -21.55 2.31 -7.93
C HIS A 293 -20.16 2.46 -7.33
N PHE A 294 -19.54 1.33 -6.98
CA PHE A 294 -18.25 1.32 -6.33
C PHE A 294 -17.39 0.13 -6.74
N ASP A 295 -16.08 0.30 -6.55
CA ASP A 295 -15.03 -0.70 -6.74
C ASP A 295 -14.25 -0.84 -5.43
N SER A 296 -14.31 -2.01 -4.81
CA SER A 296 -13.72 -2.28 -3.50
C SER A 296 -12.58 -3.29 -3.63
N TRP A 297 -11.45 -2.98 -3.00
CA TRP A 297 -10.22 -3.75 -3.06
C TRP A 297 -9.76 -4.17 -1.67
N ARG A 298 -9.28 -5.41 -1.59
CA ARG A 298 -8.69 -5.99 -0.39
C ARG A 298 -7.23 -6.33 -0.64
N LEU A 299 -6.40 -6.10 0.37
CA LEU A 299 -4.98 -6.44 0.34
C LEU A 299 -4.70 -7.61 1.27
N ASN A 300 -3.78 -8.48 0.86
CA ASN A 300 -3.27 -9.53 1.73
C ASN A 300 -2.25 -8.92 2.69
N VAL A 301 -2.63 -8.80 3.96
CA VAL A 301 -1.83 -8.12 4.99
C VAL A 301 -1.02 -9.09 5.85
N GLN A 302 -1.50 -10.33 5.96
CA GLN A 302 -0.86 -11.44 6.63
C GLN A 302 -1.23 -12.74 5.88
N PRO A 303 -0.48 -13.84 6.09
CA PRO A 303 -0.88 -15.14 5.56
C PRO A 303 -2.34 -15.42 5.94
N HIS A 304 -3.16 -15.77 4.95
CA HIS A 304 -4.59 -16.06 5.09
C HIS A 304 -5.51 -14.87 5.45
N LEU A 305 -5.00 -13.64 5.61
CA LEU A 305 -5.79 -12.47 6.00
C LEU A 305 -5.85 -11.43 4.89
N TRP A 306 -7.04 -11.23 4.35
CA TRP A 306 -7.36 -10.23 3.33
C TRP A 306 -8.26 -9.15 3.92
N LEU A 307 -7.81 -7.90 3.98
CA LEU A 307 -8.58 -6.81 4.58
C LEU A 307 -8.96 -5.76 3.54
N PRO A 308 -10.16 -5.15 3.64
CA PRO A 308 -10.53 -3.98 2.84
C PRO A 308 -9.49 -2.86 3.01
N ALA A 309 -9.07 -2.26 1.91
CA ALA A 309 -8.06 -1.21 1.94
C ALA A 309 -8.49 0.01 1.14
N TYR A 310 -9.10 -0.19 -0.03
CA TYR A 310 -9.46 0.89 -0.94
C TYR A 310 -10.87 0.71 -1.48
N ILE A 311 -11.62 1.80 -1.58
CA ILE A 311 -12.91 1.85 -2.24
C ILE A 311 -12.89 3.06 -3.17
N TYR A 312 -13.23 2.85 -4.43
CA TYR A 312 -13.43 3.91 -5.42
C TYR A 312 -14.91 4.00 -5.79
N ILE A 313 -15.41 5.21 -5.99
CA ILE A 313 -16.82 5.49 -6.28
C ILE A 313 -16.88 6.50 -7.40
N GLU A 314 -17.78 6.27 -8.35
CA GLU A 314 -18.00 7.19 -9.46
C GLU A 314 -19.45 7.17 -9.89
N GLU A 315 -20.04 8.36 -10.01
CA GLU A 315 -21.38 8.57 -10.53
C GLU A 315 -21.32 9.63 -11.64
N SER A 316 -21.97 9.37 -12.78
CA SER A 316 -21.84 10.18 -14.00
C SER A 316 -23.10 11.00 -14.35
N GLY A 317 -23.94 11.33 -13.37
CA GLY A 317 -24.98 12.37 -13.49
C GLY A 317 -26.16 12.13 -14.44
N THR A 318 -26.28 10.98 -15.09
CA THR A 318 -27.15 10.85 -16.28
C THR A 318 -28.59 10.37 -16.04
N LYS A 319 -28.97 9.81 -14.88
CA LYS A 319 -30.19 8.98 -14.81
C LYS A 319 -31.44 9.54 -14.12
N LEU A 320 -31.38 10.61 -13.34
CA LEU A 320 -32.60 11.13 -12.70
C LEU A 320 -32.69 12.66 -12.77
N LYS A 321 -33.31 13.16 -13.85
CA LYS A 321 -33.71 14.57 -14.04
C LYS A 321 -35.15 14.87 -13.57
N THR A 322 -35.85 13.89 -13.00
CA THR A 322 -37.24 14.08 -12.56
C THR A 322 -37.27 14.50 -11.10
N PRO A 323 -37.88 15.65 -10.75
CA PRO A 323 -38.07 16.05 -9.36
C PRO A 323 -38.64 14.91 -8.50
N PRO A 324 -38.13 14.68 -7.29
CA PRO A 324 -37.17 15.56 -6.58
C PRO A 324 -35.72 15.49 -7.10
N PHE A 325 -35.35 14.54 -7.98
CA PHE A 325 -33.99 14.03 -8.31
C PHE A 325 -33.01 15.00 -9.02
N HIS A 326 -31.79 15.09 -8.47
CA HIS A 326 -30.64 15.90 -8.91
C HIS A 326 -29.59 14.91 -9.43
N SER A 327 -28.90 15.27 -10.50
CA SER A 327 -27.82 14.46 -11.06
C SER A 327 -26.64 14.40 -10.10
N LEU A 328 -26.32 13.22 -9.58
CA LEU A 328 -25.08 12.98 -8.84
C LEU A 328 -23.94 12.83 -9.85
N TYR A 329 -23.04 13.81 -9.88
CA TYR A 329 -21.80 13.71 -10.64
C TYR A 329 -20.63 13.96 -9.71
N PHE A 330 -19.98 12.88 -9.26
CA PHE A 330 -18.83 12.97 -8.36
C PHE A 330 -17.94 11.74 -8.48
N LYS A 331 -16.72 11.87 -8.00
CA LYS A 331 -15.80 10.76 -7.73
C LYS A 331 -15.42 10.77 -6.25
N ALA A 332 -15.16 9.60 -5.68
CA ALA A 332 -14.66 9.50 -4.33
C ALA A 332 -13.67 8.34 -4.15
N GLN A 333 -12.80 8.50 -3.15
CA GLN A 333 -11.90 7.47 -2.66
C GLN A 333 -12.11 7.31 -1.16
N THR A 334 -12.23 6.07 -0.70
CA THR A 334 -12.09 5.71 0.70
C THR A 334 -10.85 4.84 0.89
N ARG A 335 -10.06 5.15 1.91
CA ARG A 335 -8.91 4.35 2.34
C ARG A 335 -9.11 3.87 3.77
N LEU A 336 -8.76 2.62 4.03
CA LEU A 336 -8.84 1.98 5.34
C LEU A 336 -7.44 1.57 5.82
N TRP A 337 -7.09 1.88 7.07
CA TRP A 337 -5.81 1.50 7.69
C TRP A 337 -5.91 1.45 9.22
N ALA A 338 -4.78 1.29 9.92
CA ALA A 338 -4.71 1.12 11.37
C ALA A 338 -5.51 -0.10 11.87
N TYR A 339 -5.45 -1.20 11.13
CA TYR A 339 -6.06 -2.47 11.54
C TYR A 339 -5.34 -3.11 12.75
N ASP A 340 -4.05 -2.82 12.95
CA ASP A 340 -3.26 -3.28 14.11
C ASP A 340 -2.67 -2.10 14.89
N PRO A 341 -3.49 -1.41 15.71
CA PRO A 341 -3.01 -0.29 16.52
C PRO A 341 -2.04 -0.71 17.62
N GLU A 342 -1.95 -2.00 17.98
CA GLU A 342 -1.03 -2.48 19.02
C GLU A 342 0.42 -2.51 18.50
N SER A 343 0.63 -2.85 17.23
CA SER A 343 1.94 -2.71 16.58
C SER A 343 2.46 -1.27 16.58
N LEU A 344 1.56 -0.29 16.51
CA LEU A 344 1.90 1.14 16.58
C LEU A 344 2.31 1.60 18.00
N LYS A 345 1.85 0.88 19.04
CA LYS A 345 2.13 1.16 20.45
C LYS A 345 3.45 0.55 20.95
N HIS A 346 3.93 -0.53 20.33
CA HIS A 346 4.94 -1.42 20.94
C HIS A 346 6.24 -1.64 20.13
N ASN A 347 6.59 -0.75 19.21
CA ASN A 347 7.94 -0.79 18.63
C ASN A 347 8.99 -0.34 19.67
N ASP A 348 9.51 -1.32 20.40
CA ASP A 348 10.85 -1.42 21.02
C ASP A 348 11.08 -1.08 22.51
N GLU A 349 10.14 -0.48 23.26
CA GLU A 349 10.52 0.01 24.59
C GLU A 349 10.64 -1.04 25.71
N PHE A 350 9.88 -2.15 25.66
CA PHE A 350 9.87 -3.13 26.77
C PHE A 350 10.67 -4.42 26.50
N THR A 351 10.79 -4.83 25.24
CA THR A 351 11.54 -6.03 24.82
C THR A 351 12.98 -5.72 24.40
N GLY A 352 13.30 -4.42 24.22
CA GLY A 352 14.60 -3.89 23.83
C GLY A 352 15.56 -3.60 24.98
N ILE A 353 15.29 -4.02 26.22
CA ILE A 353 16.32 -4.04 27.28
C ILE A 353 17.27 -5.22 27.01
N LYS A 354 18.00 -5.16 25.89
CA LYS A 354 19.20 -5.96 25.69
C LYS A 354 20.29 -5.33 26.54
N LEU A 355 20.53 -5.96 27.68
CA LEU A 355 21.66 -5.70 28.55
C LEU A 355 22.94 -6.28 27.91
N ASP A 356 23.34 -5.78 26.73
CA ASP A 356 24.63 -6.17 26.12
C ASP A 356 25.04 -5.23 24.98
N SER A 357 25.57 -4.08 25.35
CA SER A 357 26.95 -3.68 25.04
C SER A 357 27.07 -2.24 25.49
N SER A 358 27.91 -2.02 26.49
CA SER A 358 28.38 -0.72 26.97
C SER A 358 28.83 0.16 25.80
N VAL A 359 27.89 0.95 25.26
CA VAL A 359 28.22 2.32 24.89
C VAL A 359 28.28 3.04 26.22
N ASP A 360 29.42 3.67 26.51
CA ASP A 360 29.62 4.50 27.69
C ASP A 360 28.64 5.68 27.66
N ASP A 361 27.37 5.44 28.01
CA ASP A 361 26.45 6.46 28.49
C ASP A 361 26.76 6.75 29.97
N HIS A 362 28.04 7.03 30.24
CA HIS A 362 28.37 8.04 31.23
C HIS A 362 28.01 9.41 30.64
N ALA A 363 26.75 9.60 30.26
CA ALA A 363 26.15 10.90 30.05
C ALA A 363 26.11 11.59 31.41
N SER A 364 27.23 12.19 31.80
CA SER A 364 27.47 13.03 32.99
C SER A 364 26.50 12.82 34.17
N ILE A 365 26.98 12.31 35.29
CA ILE A 365 26.31 12.35 36.62
C ILE A 365 26.08 13.81 37.11
N ALA A 366 26.28 14.82 36.25
CA ALA A 366 26.10 16.23 36.52
C ALA A 366 24.68 16.67 36.14
N ASP A 367 24.08 17.48 37.02
CA ASP A 367 22.81 18.15 36.77
C ASP A 367 22.85 18.94 35.46
N LYS A 368 21.75 18.90 34.70
CA LYS A 368 21.61 19.68 33.47
C LYS A 368 21.49 21.15 33.82
N SER A 369 22.20 22.01 33.09
CA SER A 369 22.01 23.46 33.21
C SER A 369 20.58 23.87 32.84
N PRO A 370 20.06 25.02 33.31
CA PRO A 370 18.70 25.47 32.95
C PRO A 370 18.44 25.53 31.44
N VAL A 371 19.44 25.90 30.63
CA VAL A 371 19.33 25.94 29.17
C VAL A 371 19.21 24.53 28.57
N GLN A 372 20.02 23.58 29.06
CA GLN A 372 19.93 22.18 28.63
C GLN A 372 18.61 21.54 29.06
N ALA A 373 18.13 21.84 30.27
CA ALA A 373 16.84 21.38 30.75
C ALA A 373 15.69 21.90 29.88
N GLN A 374 15.72 23.18 29.49
CA GLN A 374 14.73 23.77 28.57
C GLN A 374 14.73 23.07 27.20
N ARG A 375 15.91 22.78 26.62
CA ARG A 375 16.01 22.05 25.33
C ARG A 375 15.47 20.63 25.43
N LEU A 376 15.77 19.93 26.52
CA LEU A 376 15.23 18.59 26.78
C LEU A 376 13.71 18.62 26.96
N TRP A 377 13.18 19.66 27.60
CA TRP A 377 11.74 19.85 27.78
C TRP A 377 11.03 20.11 26.44
N GLU A 378 11.62 20.92 25.57
CA GLU A 378 11.13 21.14 24.20
C GLU A 378 11.18 19.85 23.37
N ARG A 379 12.26 19.05 23.50
CA ARG A 379 12.38 17.74 22.85
C ARG A 379 11.30 16.77 23.32
N MET A 380 11.02 16.73 24.62
CA MET A 380 9.96 15.89 25.19
C MET A 380 8.57 16.30 24.67
N ALA A 381 8.29 17.60 24.55
CA ALA A 381 7.05 18.09 23.97
C ALA A 381 6.86 17.63 22.53
N GLU A 382 7.93 17.65 21.74
CA GLU A 382 7.94 17.16 20.37
C GLU A 382 7.72 15.65 20.30
N ASP A 383 8.48 14.87 21.08
CA ASP A 383 8.43 13.41 21.04
C ASP A 383 7.04 12.92 21.52
N ASN A 384 6.48 13.47 22.60
CA ASN A 384 5.12 13.13 23.05
C ASN A 384 4.05 13.36 21.97
N ALA A 385 4.13 14.47 21.25
CA ALA A 385 3.16 14.80 20.20
C ALA A 385 3.30 13.87 18.99
N VAL A 386 4.53 13.58 18.57
CA VAL A 386 4.84 12.63 17.50
C VAL A 386 4.36 11.22 17.86
N ASP A 387 4.62 10.78 19.08
CA ASP A 387 4.26 9.45 19.57
C ASP A 387 2.75 9.29 19.69
N HIS A 388 2.03 10.31 20.18
CA HIS A 388 0.57 10.31 20.21
C HIS A 388 -0.01 10.16 18.80
N LEU A 389 0.43 10.98 17.83
CA LEU A 389 -0.06 10.94 16.45
C LEU A 389 0.23 9.60 15.77
N GLN A 390 1.40 8.98 16.04
CA GLN A 390 1.72 7.65 15.52
C GLN A 390 0.84 6.58 16.16
N LYS A 391 0.70 6.58 17.49
CA LYS A 391 -0.06 5.59 18.26
C LYS A 391 -1.51 5.48 17.82
N ILE A 392 -2.12 6.60 17.44
CA ILE A 392 -3.52 6.62 17.00
C ILE A 392 -3.69 6.35 15.50
N GLY A 393 -2.59 6.16 14.75
CA GLY A 393 -2.61 5.88 13.31
C GLY A 393 -2.77 7.12 12.43
N LEU A 394 -2.40 8.32 12.91
CA LEU A 394 -2.37 9.53 12.07
C LEU A 394 -1.00 9.79 11.45
N LEU A 395 0.08 9.34 12.10
CA LEU A 395 1.46 9.48 11.62
C LEU A 395 2.04 8.11 11.27
N ALA A 396 2.62 7.98 10.08
CA ALA A 396 3.25 6.74 9.63
C ALA A 396 4.46 6.40 10.50
N PRO A 397 4.71 5.12 10.86
CA PRO A 397 6.00 4.70 11.38
C PRO A 397 7.13 5.04 10.41
N ARG A 398 8.35 5.25 10.92
CA ARG A 398 9.51 5.59 10.08
C ARG A 398 9.72 4.53 8.98
N GLY A 399 9.91 4.98 7.75
CA GLY A 399 10.17 4.11 6.62
C GLY A 399 10.94 4.75 5.47
N GLU A 400 10.75 4.17 4.27
CA GLU A 400 11.42 4.60 3.04
C GLU A 400 11.08 6.05 2.67
N VAL A 401 9.80 6.44 2.82
CA VAL A 401 9.34 7.79 2.46
C VAL A 401 10.00 8.85 3.36
N ASP A 402 10.11 8.60 4.67
CA ASP A 402 10.82 9.49 5.61
C ASP A 402 12.28 9.69 5.20
N THR A 403 12.93 8.66 4.66
CA THR A 403 14.33 8.73 4.20
C THR A 403 14.48 9.64 2.98
N VAL A 404 13.51 9.63 2.06
CA VAL A 404 13.49 10.57 0.93
C VAL A 404 13.32 12.01 1.42
N LEU A 405 12.38 12.25 2.34
CA LEU A 405 12.19 13.57 2.94
C LEU A 405 13.48 14.03 3.65
N GLN A 406 14.09 13.14 4.44
CA GLN A 406 15.32 13.43 5.16
C GLN A 406 16.48 13.77 4.21
N THR A 407 16.56 13.11 3.05
CA THR A 407 17.58 13.40 2.03
C THR A 407 17.44 14.83 1.50
N VAL A 408 16.22 15.25 1.15
CA VAL A 408 15.94 16.61 0.68
C VAL A 408 16.24 17.64 1.77
N THR A 409 15.82 17.37 3.01
CA THR A 409 16.11 18.22 4.19
C THR A 409 17.60 18.37 4.43
N ASN A 410 18.36 17.27 4.42
CA ASN A 410 19.81 17.28 4.63
C ASN A 410 20.53 18.08 3.52
N ASN A 411 20.11 17.94 2.27
CA ASN A 411 20.64 18.74 1.16
C ASN A 411 20.47 20.24 1.44
N LEU A 412 19.31 20.67 1.93
CA LEU A 412 19.05 22.08 2.27
C LEU A 412 19.89 22.54 3.47
N ILE A 413 19.98 21.74 4.54
CA ILE A 413 20.79 22.05 5.74
C ILE A 413 22.26 22.22 5.38
N ILE A 414 22.84 21.26 4.65
CA ILE A 414 24.27 21.25 4.30
C ILE A 414 24.61 22.41 3.38
N THR A 415 23.82 22.62 2.33
CA THR A 415 24.09 23.69 1.34
C THR A 415 23.95 25.10 1.93
N ASN A 416 23.08 25.26 2.93
CA ASN A 416 22.90 26.51 3.66
C ASN A 416 23.77 26.65 4.91
N LYS A 417 24.56 25.62 5.26
CA LYS A 417 25.42 25.60 6.46
C LYS A 417 24.64 25.91 7.74
N LEU A 418 23.46 25.31 7.87
CA LEU A 418 22.63 25.50 9.06
C LEU A 418 23.17 24.65 10.22
N GLU A 419 23.42 25.27 11.36
CA GLU A 419 23.77 24.60 12.61
C GLU A 419 22.51 24.49 13.48
N ILE A 420 21.86 23.33 13.43
CA ILE A 420 20.59 23.07 14.12
C ILE A 420 20.80 21.94 15.13
N GLU A 421 20.46 22.20 16.40
CA GLU A 421 20.49 21.20 17.47
C GLU A 421 19.14 21.21 18.24
N PRO A 422 18.47 20.06 18.41
CA PRO A 422 18.80 18.72 17.91
C PRO A 422 18.56 18.56 16.40
N ASP A 423 19.01 17.43 15.84
CA ASP A 423 18.82 17.11 14.42
C ASP A 423 17.35 17.16 13.98
N VAL A 424 17.15 17.67 12.77
CA VAL A 424 15.83 17.75 12.12
C VAL A 424 15.39 16.36 11.66
N ARG A 425 14.16 15.98 12.03
CA ARG A 425 13.52 14.72 11.62
C ARG A 425 12.44 15.01 10.59
N CYS A 426 12.17 14.05 9.71
CA CYS A 426 11.01 14.10 8.82
C CYS A 426 10.04 12.97 9.14
N ARG A 427 8.74 13.25 9.11
CA ARG A 427 7.66 12.27 9.32
C ARG A 427 6.51 12.52 8.34
N VAL A 428 5.69 11.50 8.11
CA VAL A 428 4.56 11.57 7.17
C VAL A 428 3.23 11.45 7.91
N LEU A 429 2.37 12.46 7.75
CA LEU A 429 0.97 12.41 8.17
C LEU A 429 0.18 11.60 7.13
N LEU A 430 -0.64 10.64 7.57
CA LEU A 430 -1.28 9.66 6.68
C LEU A 430 -2.47 10.21 5.87
N THR A 431 -2.91 11.42 6.18
CA THR A 431 -4.11 12.04 5.63
C THR A 431 -3.92 12.63 4.23
N THR A 432 -5.04 12.84 3.55
CA THR A 432 -5.16 13.37 2.18
C THR A 432 -5.03 14.89 2.04
N PRO A 433 -5.50 15.75 2.98
CA PRO A 433 -5.37 17.19 2.80
C PRO A 433 -3.91 17.63 2.66
N LEU A 434 -3.66 18.62 1.80
CA LEU A 434 -2.33 19.10 1.47
C LEU A 434 -1.80 19.96 2.62
N GLU A 435 -0.92 19.37 3.40
CA GLU A 435 -0.54 19.92 4.69
C GLU A 435 0.95 19.64 4.98
N SER A 436 1.60 20.67 5.51
CA SER A 436 2.95 20.60 6.05
C SER A 436 3.07 21.52 7.26
N PHE A 437 3.78 21.06 8.28
CA PHE A 437 4.03 21.82 9.51
C PHE A 437 5.25 21.26 10.25
N THR A 438 5.65 21.93 11.32
CA THR A 438 6.72 21.49 12.21
C THR A 438 6.19 21.19 13.61
N ILE A 439 6.59 20.06 14.20
CA ILE A 439 6.49 19.78 15.63
C ILE A 439 7.90 19.89 16.21
N GLY A 440 8.25 21.00 16.83
CA GLY A 440 9.64 21.24 17.26
C GLY A 440 10.60 21.16 16.06
N HIS A 441 11.53 20.21 16.09
CA HIS A 441 12.51 19.92 15.03
C HIS A 441 12.05 18.80 14.09
N THR A 442 10.80 18.34 14.18
CA THR A 442 10.22 17.35 13.26
C THR A 442 9.39 18.05 12.21
N ILE A 443 9.80 17.95 10.94
CA ILE A 443 9.00 18.34 9.78
C ILE A 443 7.99 17.23 9.49
N VAL A 444 6.72 17.59 9.42
CA VAL A 444 5.62 16.68 9.07
C VAL A 444 5.04 17.10 7.72
N VAL A 445 4.92 16.16 6.79
CA VAL A 445 4.31 16.36 5.48
C VAL A 445 3.19 15.35 5.28
N SER A 446 2.03 15.76 4.77
CA SER A 446 0.93 14.82 4.53
C SER A 446 1.16 13.94 3.30
N ARG A 447 0.66 12.70 3.36
CA ARG A 447 0.65 11.75 2.26
C ARG A 447 0.02 12.35 1.02
N GLY A 448 -1.10 13.05 1.18
CA GLY A 448 -1.78 13.70 0.06
C GLY A 448 -0.94 14.79 -0.60
N LEU A 449 -0.18 15.58 0.16
CA LEU A 449 0.78 16.53 -0.42
C LEU A 449 1.88 15.82 -1.22
N LEU A 450 2.45 14.75 -0.67
CA LEU A 450 3.47 13.97 -1.37
C LEU A 450 2.96 13.28 -2.64
N ASP A 451 1.69 12.86 -2.66
CA ASP A 451 1.05 12.24 -3.82
C ASP A 451 0.96 13.19 -5.03
N VAL A 452 0.72 14.49 -4.78
CA VAL A 452 0.40 15.46 -5.84
C VAL A 452 1.59 16.29 -6.33
N LEU A 453 2.71 16.31 -5.59
CA LEU A 453 3.89 17.07 -5.98
C LEU A 453 4.47 16.50 -7.30
N PRO A 454 4.79 17.32 -8.31
CA PRO A 454 5.26 16.82 -9.60
C PRO A 454 6.70 16.29 -9.54
N ASP A 455 7.54 16.83 -8.66
CA ASP A 455 8.97 16.50 -8.61
C ASP A 455 9.64 16.82 -7.26
N GLU A 456 10.91 16.44 -7.13
CA GLU A 456 11.74 16.70 -5.95
C GLU A 456 11.96 18.19 -5.68
N SER A 457 11.94 19.05 -6.71
CA SER A 457 12.13 20.51 -6.53
C SER A 457 10.90 21.15 -5.89
N SER A 458 9.71 20.67 -6.23
CA SER A 458 8.46 21.03 -5.58
C SER A 458 8.41 20.52 -4.13
N LEU A 459 8.96 19.33 -3.86
CA LEU A 459 9.15 18.84 -2.49
C LEU A 459 10.13 19.72 -1.70
N ALA A 460 11.26 20.09 -2.30
CA ALA A 460 12.24 20.96 -1.68
C ALA A 460 11.66 22.33 -1.32
N MET A 461 10.72 22.87 -2.11
CA MET A 461 9.99 24.10 -1.77
C MET A 461 9.21 23.93 -0.45
N VAL A 462 8.46 22.84 -0.30
CA VAL A 462 7.69 22.55 0.92
C VAL A 462 8.63 22.39 2.12
N ILE A 463 9.69 21.58 1.96
CA ILE A 463 10.66 21.35 3.04
C ILE A 463 11.42 22.63 3.41
N ALA A 464 11.79 23.48 2.45
CA ALA A 464 12.49 24.73 2.73
C ALA A 464 11.62 25.71 3.55
N HIS A 465 10.31 25.74 3.31
CA HIS A 465 9.37 26.50 4.14
C HIS A 465 9.37 25.99 5.59
N GLU A 466 9.16 24.68 5.78
CA GLU A 466 9.09 24.10 7.13
C GLU A 466 10.44 24.16 7.87
N LEU A 467 11.55 23.90 7.16
CA LEU A 467 12.90 24.04 7.70
C LEU A 467 13.19 25.49 8.12
N SER A 468 12.58 26.47 7.45
CA SER A 468 12.72 27.87 7.83
C SER A 468 12.07 28.19 9.18
N HIS A 469 10.93 27.55 9.52
CA HIS A 469 10.38 27.68 10.87
C HIS A 469 11.36 27.17 11.93
N ILE A 470 12.05 26.06 11.67
CA ILE A 470 13.06 25.51 12.58
C ILE A 470 14.27 26.44 12.68
N ALA A 471 14.81 26.89 11.54
CA ALA A 471 15.98 27.76 11.49
C ALA A 471 15.74 29.14 12.13
N LEU A 472 14.51 29.65 12.08
CA LEU A 472 14.09 30.89 12.74
C LEU A 472 13.76 30.70 14.23
N GLY A 473 13.75 29.45 14.71
CA GLY A 473 13.45 29.13 16.11
C GLY A 473 11.98 29.29 16.47
N HIS A 474 11.05 29.14 15.52
CA HIS A 474 9.61 29.14 15.77
C HIS A 474 9.24 27.90 16.59
N ARG A 475 9.05 28.06 17.90
CA ARG A 475 8.93 26.93 18.86
C ARG A 475 7.53 26.32 18.90
N VAL A 476 7.46 25.04 19.22
CA VAL A 476 6.21 24.38 19.60
C VAL A 476 5.85 24.72 21.05
N SER A 477 4.57 24.58 21.42
CA SER A 477 4.12 24.76 22.81
C SER A 477 4.78 23.73 23.73
N THR A 478 5.55 24.20 24.71
CA THR A 478 6.19 23.35 25.73
C THR A 478 5.19 22.68 26.66
N ASN A 479 3.92 23.08 26.62
CA ASN A 479 2.87 22.40 27.38
C ASN A 479 2.65 20.96 26.89
N LEU A 480 3.04 20.64 25.64
CA LEU A 480 2.98 19.27 25.13
C LEU A 480 4.04 18.34 25.79
N ALA A 481 4.95 18.85 26.61
CA ALA A 481 5.83 17.97 27.40
C ALA A 481 5.07 17.26 28.54
N PHE A 482 3.91 17.78 28.95
CA PHE A 482 3.11 17.19 30.01
C PHE A 482 2.24 16.03 29.48
N ALA A 483 2.46 14.82 30.00
CA ALA A 483 1.76 13.62 29.54
C ALA A 483 0.23 13.67 29.72
N ASP A 484 -0.28 14.39 30.73
CA ASP A 484 -1.71 14.55 30.96
C ASP A 484 -2.41 15.31 29.82
N ARG A 485 -1.67 16.09 29.03
CA ARG A 485 -2.21 16.79 27.86
C ARG A 485 -2.63 15.85 26.74
N PHE A 486 -2.22 14.58 26.76
CA PHE A 486 -2.62 13.55 25.78
C PHE A 486 -3.66 12.57 26.33
N LEU A 487 -4.18 12.80 27.54
CA LEU A 487 -5.23 11.98 28.14
C LEU A 487 -6.63 12.46 27.70
N PHE A 488 -6.91 12.30 26.41
CA PHE A 488 -8.22 12.61 25.80
C PHE A 488 -8.59 11.52 24.78
N PRO A 489 -9.86 11.40 24.35
CA PRO A 489 -10.26 10.42 23.34
C PRO A 489 -9.54 10.65 22.00
N ASP A 490 -8.96 9.61 21.39
CA ASP A 490 -8.18 9.68 20.15
C ASP A 490 -8.85 10.53 19.04
N LEU A 491 -10.16 10.38 18.86
CA LEU A 491 -10.96 11.09 17.86
C LEU A 491 -10.99 12.61 18.07
N SER A 492 -10.67 13.10 19.27
CA SER A 492 -10.60 14.54 19.56
C SER A 492 -9.21 15.15 19.34
N THR A 493 -8.27 14.40 18.74
CA THR A 493 -6.88 14.85 18.55
C THR A 493 -6.77 16.19 17.83
N PHE A 494 -7.51 16.40 16.72
CA PHE A 494 -7.48 17.67 15.97
C PHE A 494 -8.11 18.85 16.71
N GLN A 495 -8.77 18.62 17.85
CA GLN A 495 -9.30 19.68 18.71
C GLN A 495 -8.31 20.08 19.81
N HIS A 496 -7.37 19.20 20.15
CA HIS A 496 -6.42 19.38 21.25
C HIS A 496 -5.00 19.69 20.78
N LEU A 497 -4.65 19.28 19.56
CA LEU A 497 -3.35 19.58 18.95
C LEU A 497 -3.53 20.59 17.83
N ASP A 498 -2.72 21.65 17.89
CA ASP A 498 -2.63 22.69 16.88
C ASP A 498 -1.16 23.16 16.80
N PHE A 499 -0.63 23.16 15.59
CA PHE A 499 0.73 23.56 15.24
C PHE A 499 0.73 24.72 14.24
N ALA A 500 -0.42 25.37 14.02
CA ALA A 500 -0.52 26.56 13.20
C ALA A 500 0.35 27.69 13.76
N ARG A 501 0.97 28.43 12.85
CA ARG A 501 1.86 29.56 13.09
C ARG A 501 1.16 30.89 12.89
N SER A 502 1.71 31.94 13.46
CA SER A 502 1.20 33.28 13.24
C SER A 502 1.48 33.73 11.79
N PRO A 503 0.69 34.65 11.21
CA PRO A 503 0.96 35.17 9.87
C PRO A 503 2.37 35.78 9.71
N THR A 504 2.91 36.38 10.77
CA THR A 504 4.27 36.94 10.78
C THR A 504 5.35 35.86 10.72
N ASP A 505 5.12 34.74 11.40
CA ASP A 505 6.05 33.60 11.35
C ASP A 505 6.04 32.96 9.96
N GLU A 506 4.86 32.87 9.32
CA GLU A 506 4.70 32.35 7.96
C GLU A 506 5.41 33.25 6.93
N GLU A 507 5.26 34.58 7.02
CA GLU A 507 5.96 35.51 6.12
C GLU A 507 7.49 35.44 6.31
N ALA A 508 7.95 35.34 7.56
CA ALA A 508 9.37 35.17 7.86
C ALA A 508 9.91 33.84 7.32
N ALA A 509 9.14 32.75 7.45
CA ALA A 509 9.48 31.45 6.93
C ALA A 509 9.50 31.42 5.40
N ASP A 510 8.55 32.07 4.72
CA ASP A 510 8.55 32.20 3.25
C ASP A 510 9.82 32.90 2.75
N LYS A 511 10.16 34.05 3.37
CA LYS A 511 11.36 34.80 3.03
C LYS A 511 12.62 33.96 3.23
N LYS A 512 12.72 33.30 4.39
CA LYS A 512 13.88 32.46 4.69
C LYS A 512 13.93 31.23 3.79
N GLY A 513 12.80 30.63 3.45
CA GLY A 513 12.68 29.49 2.56
C GLY A 513 13.20 29.80 1.17
N MET A 514 12.90 31.00 0.65
CA MET A 514 13.46 31.48 -0.60
C MET A 514 14.98 31.65 -0.55
N GLU A 515 15.54 32.14 0.57
CA GLU A 515 17.00 32.17 0.78
C GLU A 515 17.60 30.76 0.79
N LEU A 516 16.95 29.82 1.49
CA LEU A 516 17.40 28.43 1.57
C LEU A 516 17.43 27.78 0.18
N LEU A 517 16.38 27.97 -0.61
CA LEU A 517 16.28 27.44 -1.96
C LEU A 517 17.30 28.07 -2.91
N ALA A 518 17.56 29.37 -2.80
CA ALA A 518 18.53 30.08 -3.66
C ALA A 518 19.96 29.54 -3.50
N ASN A 519 20.32 29.06 -2.30
CA ASN A 519 21.62 28.45 -2.01
C ASN A 519 21.64 26.92 -2.19
N SER A 520 20.56 26.34 -2.70
CA SER A 520 20.40 24.89 -2.82
C SER A 520 20.66 24.37 -4.25
N PRO A 521 20.78 23.04 -4.44
CA PRO A 521 20.83 22.42 -5.76
C PRO A 521 19.54 22.63 -6.59
N TYR A 522 18.46 23.10 -5.98
CA TYR A 522 17.15 23.26 -6.62
C TYR A 522 16.93 24.64 -7.23
N LYS A 523 17.81 25.63 -6.97
CA LYS A 523 17.63 27.04 -7.35
C LYS A 523 17.21 27.26 -8.82
N ASP A 524 17.75 26.45 -9.73
CA ASP A 524 17.51 26.56 -11.18
C ASP A 524 16.35 25.65 -11.67
N LYS A 525 15.69 24.92 -10.76
CA LYS A 525 14.63 23.93 -11.06
C LYS A 525 13.28 24.25 -10.41
N LEU A 526 13.10 25.48 -9.90
CA LEU A 526 11.90 25.89 -9.17
C LEU A 526 10.70 26.22 -10.08
N ALA A 527 10.84 26.15 -11.40
CA ALA A 527 9.76 26.42 -12.35
C ALA A 527 8.53 25.52 -12.09
N ASN A 528 8.74 24.24 -11.82
CA ASN A 528 7.67 23.29 -11.52
C ASN A 528 7.04 23.53 -10.14
N ALA A 529 7.83 23.93 -9.14
CA ALA A 529 7.32 24.32 -7.83
C ALA A 529 6.35 25.51 -7.95
N GLY A 530 6.71 26.53 -8.73
CA GLY A 530 5.83 27.65 -8.98
C GLY A 530 4.63 27.32 -9.87
N LEU A 531 4.75 26.36 -10.82
CA LEU A 531 3.60 25.82 -11.56
C LEU A 531 2.63 25.07 -10.65
N PHE A 532 3.14 24.28 -9.69
CA PHE A 532 2.34 23.59 -8.68
C PHE A 532 1.51 24.60 -7.88
N LEU A 533 2.12 25.70 -7.43
CA LEU A 533 1.39 26.77 -6.73
C LEU A 533 0.33 27.42 -7.64
N LYS A 534 0.61 27.65 -8.93
CA LYS A 534 -0.40 28.15 -9.89
C LYS A 534 -1.56 27.19 -10.07
N ALA A 535 -1.29 25.88 -10.17
CA ALA A 535 -2.32 24.86 -10.27
C ALA A 535 -3.18 24.82 -8.99
N LEU A 536 -2.56 24.98 -7.81
CA LEU A 536 -3.28 25.02 -6.54
C LEU A 536 -4.14 26.30 -6.40
N GLN A 537 -3.68 27.43 -6.95
CA GLN A 537 -4.51 28.65 -7.07
C GLN A 537 -5.71 28.46 -7.99
N ASP A 538 -5.53 27.75 -9.11
CA ASP A 538 -6.60 27.43 -10.06
C ASP A 538 -7.64 26.45 -9.48
N HIS A 539 -7.24 25.59 -8.54
CA HIS A 539 -8.10 24.64 -7.82
C HIS A 539 -8.50 25.12 -6.42
N ALA A 540 -8.53 26.44 -6.25
CA ALA A 540 -8.94 27.13 -5.03
C ALA A 540 -10.30 26.69 -4.44
N SER A 541 -11.19 26.14 -5.28
CA SER A 541 -12.51 25.65 -4.89
C SER A 541 -12.48 24.32 -4.12
N LEU A 542 -11.36 23.57 -4.18
CA LEU A 542 -11.17 22.32 -3.43
C LEU A 542 -10.75 22.64 -1.99
N SER A 543 -11.69 23.23 -1.25
CA SER A 543 -11.44 23.84 0.05
C SER A 543 -11.01 22.84 1.12
N ASN A 544 -11.51 21.60 1.08
CA ASN A 544 -11.17 20.57 2.05
C ASN A 544 -9.80 19.95 1.77
N LEU A 545 -9.39 19.88 0.51
CA LEU A 545 -8.05 19.45 0.11
C LEU A 545 -6.98 20.41 0.59
N ILE A 546 -7.24 21.72 0.59
CA ILE A 546 -6.27 22.75 1.01
C ILE A 546 -6.44 23.22 2.45
N ARG A 547 -7.36 22.61 3.20
CA ARG A 547 -7.59 22.90 4.61
C ARG A 547 -6.77 21.91 5.47
N PRO A 548 -5.77 22.39 6.23
CA PRO A 548 -4.99 21.57 7.12
C PRO A 548 -5.82 21.16 8.35
N HIS A 549 -5.40 20.10 9.01
CA HIS A 549 -5.95 19.69 10.31
C HIS A 549 -5.19 20.26 11.50
N LEU A 550 -3.87 20.39 11.35
CA LEU A 550 -2.91 20.61 12.43
C LEU A 550 -2.00 21.82 12.17
N GLY A 551 -1.71 22.18 10.92
CA GLY A 551 -0.82 23.28 10.52
C GLY A 551 -1.54 24.45 9.87
N ASN A 552 -0.79 25.32 9.17
CA ASN A 552 -1.37 26.39 8.37
C ASN A 552 -1.71 25.92 6.95
N ARG A 553 -2.61 26.68 6.33
CA ARG A 553 -3.03 26.44 4.94
C ARG A 553 -1.88 26.77 4.01
N MET A 554 -1.67 25.94 2.98
CA MET A 554 -0.82 26.31 1.85
C MET A 554 -1.31 27.60 1.15
N ARG A 555 -2.62 27.88 1.25
CA ARG A 555 -3.25 29.11 0.78
C ARG A 555 -4.17 29.70 1.84
N ASN A 556 -3.86 30.91 2.33
CA ASN A 556 -4.68 31.63 3.28
C ASN A 556 -5.41 32.80 2.59
N HIS A 557 -6.73 32.69 2.40
CA HIS A 557 -7.54 33.65 1.62
C HIS A 557 -6.94 33.97 0.24
N SER A 558 -6.18 35.05 0.12
CA SER A 558 -5.52 35.54 -1.10
C SER A 558 -4.01 35.29 -1.13
N GLU A 559 -3.39 34.90 -0.02
CA GLU A 559 -1.95 34.72 0.10
C GLU A 559 -1.56 33.25 0.01
N MET A 560 -0.54 32.97 -0.79
CA MET A 560 0.00 31.64 -1.03
C MET A 560 1.33 31.52 -0.31
N ARG A 561 1.58 30.40 0.37
CA ARG A 561 2.93 30.09 0.85
C ARG A 561 3.89 30.11 -0.33
N MET A 562 5.09 30.64 -0.12
CA MET A 562 6.14 30.75 -1.14
C MET A 562 5.69 31.52 -2.39
N ALA A 563 4.80 32.52 -2.24
CA ALA A 563 4.21 33.28 -3.36
C ALA A 563 5.24 33.92 -4.31
N ALA A 564 6.47 34.17 -3.85
CA ALA A 564 7.56 34.67 -4.69
C ALA A 564 7.80 33.79 -5.94
N LEU A 565 7.58 32.47 -5.83
CA LEU A 565 7.73 31.53 -6.94
C LEU A 565 6.66 31.68 -8.03
N LEU A 566 5.48 32.25 -7.71
CA LEU A 566 4.44 32.48 -8.71
C LEU A 566 4.88 33.47 -9.79
N SER A 567 5.69 34.47 -9.40
CA SER A 567 6.19 35.52 -10.29
C SER A 567 7.26 35.03 -11.25
N THR A 568 8.04 34.03 -10.85
CA THR A 568 9.14 33.44 -11.64
C THR A 568 8.70 32.21 -12.42
N ALA A 569 7.56 31.62 -12.05
CA ALA A 569 6.99 30.47 -12.74
C ALA A 569 6.51 30.80 -14.16
N PRO A 570 6.65 29.86 -15.12
CA PRO A 570 6.03 29.99 -16.43
C PRO A 570 4.49 30.05 -16.34
N ALA A 571 3.83 30.47 -17.41
CA ALA A 571 2.37 30.47 -17.47
C ALA A 571 1.81 29.04 -17.34
N LEU A 572 0.68 28.89 -16.65
CA LEU A 572 -0.02 27.62 -16.55
C LEU A 572 -0.84 27.40 -17.83
N GLU A 573 -0.35 26.51 -18.70
CA GLU A 573 -0.92 26.14 -19.98
C GLU A 573 -1.67 24.80 -19.86
N LYS A 574 -2.96 24.86 -19.50
CA LYS A 574 -3.78 23.65 -19.26
C LYS A 574 -3.79 22.68 -20.44
N GLN A 575 -3.79 23.20 -21.67
CA GLN A 575 -3.85 22.40 -22.91
C GLN A 575 -2.50 21.77 -23.31
N ARG A 576 -1.41 22.16 -22.67
CA ARG A 576 -0.08 21.64 -22.98
C ARG A 576 0.15 20.33 -22.23
N ILE A 577 0.28 19.22 -22.96
CA ILE A 577 0.33 17.86 -22.39
C ILE A 577 1.61 17.62 -21.58
N ASP A 578 2.74 18.15 -22.04
CA ASP A 578 4.05 18.00 -21.40
C ASP A 578 4.25 18.91 -20.17
N GLN A 579 3.33 19.85 -19.91
CA GLN A 579 3.36 20.69 -18.71
C GLN A 579 2.53 20.06 -17.58
N ILE A 580 3.22 19.29 -16.73
CA ILE A 580 2.65 18.65 -15.54
C ILE A 580 2.90 19.54 -14.32
N ALA A 581 1.87 20.27 -13.89
CA ALA A 581 1.95 21.16 -12.74
C ALA A 581 1.69 20.46 -11.40
N ALA A 582 0.82 19.46 -11.40
CA ALA A 582 0.49 18.63 -10.25
C ALA A 582 0.03 17.26 -10.74
N LEU A 583 0.04 16.27 -9.85
CA LEU A 583 -0.35 14.89 -10.13
C LEU A 583 -1.75 14.57 -9.57
N PRO A 584 -2.38 13.48 -10.04
CA PRO A 584 -3.60 12.96 -9.45
C PRO A 584 -3.37 12.40 -8.04
N MET A 585 -4.46 12.35 -7.27
CA MET A 585 -4.45 11.86 -5.89
C MET A 585 -4.17 10.35 -5.84
N GLY A 586 -3.31 9.93 -4.91
CA GLY A 586 -3.03 8.51 -4.65
C GLY A 586 -2.07 7.84 -5.63
N GLY A 587 -1.28 8.63 -6.36
CA GLY A 587 -0.39 8.11 -7.39
C GLY A 587 0.98 7.64 -6.91
N ARG A 588 1.49 8.05 -5.73
CA ARG A 588 2.91 7.86 -5.39
C ARG A 588 3.18 7.01 -4.17
N ILE A 589 2.33 7.12 -3.15
CA ILE A 589 2.57 6.48 -1.87
C ILE A 589 1.57 5.35 -1.64
N LYS A 590 2.09 4.15 -1.39
CA LYS A 590 1.31 3.01 -0.93
C LYS A 590 1.31 2.96 0.60
N LEU A 591 0.11 2.95 1.17
CA LEU A 591 -0.12 2.76 2.61
C LEU A 591 -0.43 1.28 2.88
N SER A 592 0.33 0.67 3.78
CA SER A 592 -0.01 -0.62 4.37
C SER A 592 -1.19 -0.44 5.33
N PRO A 593 -2.33 -1.12 5.11
CA PRO A 593 -3.49 -0.97 5.99
C PRO A 593 -3.28 -1.63 7.36
N TRP A 594 -2.30 -2.52 7.52
CA TRP A 594 -2.07 -3.26 8.76
C TRP A 594 -1.28 -2.45 9.79
N ASN A 595 -0.06 -2.05 9.43
CA ASN A 595 0.94 -1.43 10.31
C ASN A 595 1.27 0.03 9.92
N ASP A 596 0.48 0.62 9.04
CA ASP A 596 0.57 2.03 8.63
C ASP A 596 1.88 2.46 7.96
N GLN A 597 2.73 1.49 7.57
CA GLN A 597 3.96 1.77 6.85
C GLN A 597 3.69 2.31 5.44
N LEU A 598 4.54 3.24 5.03
CA LEU A 598 4.50 3.85 3.70
C LEU A 598 5.62 3.34 2.80
N TYR A 599 5.26 3.09 1.55
CA TYR A 599 6.16 2.61 0.51
C TYR A 599 6.04 3.48 -0.73
N LEU A 600 7.14 3.69 -1.44
CA LEU A 600 7.10 4.33 -2.75
C LEU A 600 6.55 3.37 -3.79
N MET A 601 5.56 3.82 -4.56
CA MET A 601 5.01 3.04 -5.67
C MET A 601 6.00 3.00 -6.83
N LYS A 602 6.24 1.79 -7.35
CA LYS A 602 6.93 1.59 -8.64
C LYS A 602 5.89 1.74 -9.76
N LEU A 603 5.77 2.94 -10.30
CA LEU A 603 4.87 3.21 -11.42
C LEU A 603 5.60 3.05 -12.75
N GLU A 604 4.95 2.43 -13.73
CA GLU A 604 5.39 2.49 -15.12
C GLU A 604 5.12 3.89 -15.68
N SER A 605 6.09 4.46 -16.39
CA SER A 605 5.90 5.75 -17.06
C SER A 605 4.95 5.59 -18.24
N VAL A 606 3.79 6.22 -18.18
CA VAL A 606 2.81 6.25 -19.27
C VAL A 606 2.85 7.62 -19.95
N ALA A 607 2.93 7.62 -21.28
CA ALA A 607 2.83 8.85 -22.06
C ALA A 607 1.37 9.34 -22.08
N LEU A 608 1.15 10.58 -21.66
CA LEU A 608 -0.17 11.21 -21.68
C LEU A 608 -0.59 11.47 -23.13
N LEU A 609 -1.82 11.08 -23.49
CA LEU A 609 -2.37 11.25 -24.84
C LEU A 609 -3.24 12.50 -24.96
N SER A 610 -3.70 13.03 -23.83
CA SER A 610 -4.56 14.21 -23.75
C SER A 610 -4.27 15.06 -22.52
N PRO A 611 -4.59 16.37 -22.54
CA PRO A 611 -4.41 17.25 -21.39
C PRO A 611 -5.21 16.82 -20.16
N GLN A 612 -6.36 16.17 -20.35
CA GLN A 612 -7.26 15.71 -19.30
C GLN A 612 -6.63 14.56 -18.47
N GLU A 613 -5.75 13.76 -19.04
CA GLU A 613 -5.06 12.69 -18.33
C GLU A 613 -4.08 13.19 -17.26
N LYS A 614 -3.74 14.49 -17.24
CA LYS A 614 -2.92 15.09 -16.18
C LYS A 614 -3.61 15.06 -14.81
N MET A 615 -4.95 15.17 -14.79
CA MET A 615 -5.78 15.02 -13.60
C MET A 615 -5.22 15.72 -12.33
N PRO A 616 -4.82 17.01 -12.41
CA PRO A 616 -4.14 17.67 -11.28
C PRO A 616 -5.06 17.74 -10.07
N PHE A 617 -4.63 17.16 -8.95
CA PHE A 617 -5.42 17.07 -7.71
C PHE A 617 -6.73 16.28 -7.84
N GLU A 618 -6.96 15.56 -8.94
CA GLU A 618 -8.20 14.83 -9.14
C GLU A 618 -8.13 13.42 -8.53
N VAL A 619 -9.30 12.95 -8.10
CA VAL A 619 -9.52 11.57 -7.68
C VAL A 619 -9.45 10.64 -8.90
N ALA A 620 -8.59 9.62 -8.80
CA ALA A 620 -8.42 8.57 -9.81
C ALA A 620 -8.87 7.19 -9.29
N PRO A 621 -9.21 6.23 -10.16
CA PRO A 621 -9.49 4.85 -9.74
C PRO A 621 -8.28 4.15 -9.10
N PHE A 622 -8.55 3.21 -8.19
CA PHE A 622 -7.51 2.36 -7.60
C PHE A 622 -7.30 1.08 -8.41
N PHE A 623 -6.03 0.77 -8.69
CA PHE A 623 -5.60 -0.50 -9.28
C PHE A 623 -4.29 -0.96 -8.61
N PRO A 624 -4.32 -1.35 -7.32
CA PRO A 624 -3.11 -1.76 -6.62
C PRO A 624 -2.56 -3.06 -7.21
N TYR A 625 -1.24 -3.17 -7.27
CA TYR A 625 -0.58 -4.45 -7.50
C TYR A 625 -0.80 -5.36 -6.29
N VAL A 626 -1.63 -6.39 -6.44
CA VAL A 626 -1.95 -7.35 -5.38
C VAL A 626 -0.84 -8.39 -5.29
N SER A 627 -0.28 -8.53 -4.09
CA SER A 627 0.78 -9.49 -3.75
C SER A 627 0.35 -10.32 -2.55
N TYR A 628 0.88 -11.52 -2.42
CA TYR A 628 0.70 -12.32 -1.21
C TYR A 628 1.75 -11.91 -0.17
N SER A 629 1.32 -11.68 1.07
CA SER A 629 2.26 -11.51 2.18
C SER A 629 3.03 -12.82 2.37
N ALA A 630 4.36 -12.73 2.42
CA ALA A 630 5.21 -13.87 2.68
C ALA A 630 4.99 -14.35 4.13
N SER A 631 5.04 -15.67 4.36
CA SER A 631 5.22 -16.16 5.73
C SER A 631 6.56 -15.65 6.26
N ALA A 632 6.68 -15.40 7.57
CA ALA A 632 7.88 -14.81 8.17
C ALA A 632 9.20 -15.51 7.78
N GLY A 633 9.15 -16.82 7.46
CA GLY A 633 10.31 -17.59 6.98
C GLY A 633 10.64 -17.45 5.48
N GLN A 634 9.75 -16.91 4.65
CA GLN A 634 10.01 -16.62 3.22
C GLN A 634 10.53 -15.19 3.00
N ALA A 635 10.19 -14.25 3.88
CA ALA A 635 10.73 -12.89 3.86
C ALA A 635 12.25 -12.89 4.10
N GLU A 636 12.73 -13.70 5.04
CA GLU A 636 14.16 -13.84 5.36
C GLU A 636 14.97 -14.39 4.16
N VAL A 637 14.39 -15.31 3.37
CA VAL A 637 15.04 -15.87 2.17
C VAL A 637 15.03 -14.89 1.00
N ALA A 638 13.96 -14.10 0.83
CA ALA A 638 13.90 -13.04 -0.17
C ALA A 638 14.87 -11.88 0.15
N GLU A 639 15.07 -11.56 1.43
CA GLU A 639 16.01 -10.52 1.86
C GLU A 639 17.48 -10.95 1.71
N ILE A 640 17.78 -12.24 1.90
CA ILE A 640 19.11 -12.82 1.62
C ILE A 640 19.39 -12.89 0.10
N ALA A 641 18.36 -13.13 -0.72
CA ALA A 641 18.49 -13.18 -2.18
C ALA A 641 18.54 -11.79 -2.86
N ALA A 642 18.15 -10.73 -2.15
CA ALA A 642 18.10 -9.36 -2.66
C ALA A 642 19.34 -8.50 -2.31
N LYS A 643 20.34 -9.06 -1.59
CA LYS A 643 21.64 -8.41 -1.46
C LYS A 643 22.52 -8.75 -2.69
N PRO A 644 23.14 -7.75 -3.32
CA PRO A 644 24.02 -7.95 -4.49
C PRO A 644 25.24 -8.82 -4.18
#